data_AF-A0A9E2G9Z8-F1
#
_entry.id   AF-A0A9E2G9Z8-F1
#
_cell.length_a   1.000
_cell.length_b   1.000
_cell.length_c   1.000
_cell.angle_alpha   90.00
_cell.angle_beta   90.00
_cell.angle_gamma   90.00
#
_symmetry.space_group_name_H-M   'P 1'
#
loop_
_entity.id
_entity.type
_entity.pdbx_description
1 polymer ?
#
loop_
_entity_poly.entity_id
_entity_poly.type
_entity_poly.pdbx_seq_one_letter_code
_entity_poly.pdbx_strand_id
1 'polypeptide(L)'
;MENKERSKDLFVLVQKDERLLDKPLKTKQLSYFQDAMLRFSKNKYNVIATIVLSTMILLSIFVPILTPTSLYDQTNSALKTLPPRVPLIEKLGILDGTKYFKDQSIDHSTIDPETGLGYPTENFSVEYIFLNTLTNREIVGSVPSVKYIGGTNELYVDSDKISFGFAAAVTEEETNEFNEISYTYSAYIFTDGFSIDVDIDEMQTDGVLKVYYSPEYIGSLLDSYDDLVLLATIDTVGVTTINPFDNIPVNSIGYIVFKHEMEELNTDGNSFISFNSVLFTKNDVLVDDLSGYYLARLPIFAINEDLENGRFVRKDAIMTVASFTYDSYGALFGDKRQTIGESEYLQILEDNPGMRESIILDPDNPNAWVFGDDYPLISVLNVESITLPGTSIVNTNYFVVKDGSYALGFDKVPYFIFGTDVVGKDLFTLIWLGLRTSLLLGFLSAIVNIFLGVIWGATSAYYGGQVDILMERFLDIWGSFPQITMIGIITVLIGPGFLALFIFMVYDGWIGAAKVTRFQFYRYKGREYVLAARVLGASDRRIIFKHILPNALGTIVTRVVLSIPSVIFLEVNLSYLGFGIGNGQRLVLGPIELTGTSIGVILNDGQQQIFSGNLWLIIFPTIIVSILMITFNMFGNALRDALNPQLRGSE
;
A
#
# COMPACT_ATOMS: atom_id res chain seq x y z
N MET A 1 -38.79 -54.35 55.13
CA MET A 1 -37.64 -54.78 54.31
C MET A 1 -36.70 -55.52 55.23
N GLU A 2 -36.53 -56.81 55.00
CA GLU A 2 -35.87 -57.77 55.89
C GLU A 2 -34.33 -57.58 55.85
N ASN A 3 -33.72 -57.41 57.03
CA ASN A 3 -32.30 -57.11 57.18
C ASN A 3 -31.50 -58.42 57.05
N LYS A 4 -30.96 -58.70 55.85
CA LYS A 4 -30.07 -59.87 55.64
C LYS A 4 -28.71 -59.60 56.28
N GLU A 5 -28.51 -60.09 57.50
CA GLU A 5 -27.17 -60.22 58.09
C GLU A 5 -26.34 -61.18 57.23
N ARG A 6 -25.32 -60.65 56.54
CA ARG A 6 -24.36 -61.47 55.80
C ARG A 6 -23.30 -62.00 56.77
N SER A 7 -23.01 -63.30 56.70
CA SER A 7 -21.96 -63.93 57.52
C SER A 7 -20.60 -63.26 57.32
N LYS A 8 -19.85 -63.07 58.43
CA LYS A 8 -18.49 -62.51 58.41
C LYS A 8 -17.49 -63.39 57.65
N ASP A 9 -17.82 -64.66 57.43
CA ASP A 9 -16.96 -65.62 56.70
C ASP A 9 -16.92 -65.34 55.19
N LEU A 10 -17.83 -64.51 54.68
CA LEU A 10 -17.82 -64.00 53.31
C LEU A 10 -16.80 -62.86 53.09
N PHE A 11 -16.15 -62.39 54.16
CA PHE A 11 -15.17 -61.31 54.11
C PHE A 11 -13.79 -61.84 54.52
N VAL A 12 -12.91 -62.00 53.54
CA VAL A 12 -11.49 -62.27 53.79
C VAL A 12 -10.76 -60.94 53.85
N LEU A 13 -10.02 -60.69 54.95
CA LEU A 13 -9.09 -59.57 55.05
C LEU A 13 -7.90 -59.85 54.13
N VAL A 14 -7.93 -59.27 52.93
CA VAL A 14 -6.76 -59.18 52.05
C VAL A 14 -5.74 -58.28 52.78
N GLN A 15 -4.51 -58.78 53.01
CA GLN A 15 -3.38 -58.09 53.65
C GLN A 15 -3.33 -58.04 55.20
N LYS A 16 -3.71 -59.11 55.90
CA LYS A 16 -3.59 -59.16 57.37
C LYS A 16 -2.15 -59.22 57.90
N ASP A 17 -1.21 -59.74 57.10
CA ASP A 17 0.19 -59.98 57.49
C ASP A 17 1.21 -59.12 56.70
N GLU A 18 0.76 -58.26 55.77
CA GLU A 18 1.64 -57.31 55.09
C GLU A 18 1.72 -56.01 55.88
N ARG A 19 2.86 -55.78 56.52
CA ARG A 19 3.20 -54.46 57.08
C ARG A 19 3.46 -53.53 55.89
N LEU A 20 2.45 -52.75 55.49
CA LEU A 20 2.56 -51.69 54.49
C LEU A 20 3.49 -50.59 55.03
N LEU A 21 4.80 -50.81 54.91
CA LEU A 21 5.77 -49.73 54.99
C LEU A 21 5.63 -48.96 53.67
N ASP A 22 5.20 -47.70 53.75
CA ASP A 22 5.31 -46.77 52.63
C ASP A 22 6.73 -46.89 52.09
N LYS A 23 6.89 -47.48 50.90
CA LYS A 23 8.18 -47.47 50.22
C LYS A 23 8.52 -45.98 50.04
N PRO A 24 9.65 -45.49 50.57
CA PRO A 24 10.01 -44.10 50.39
C PRO A 24 10.05 -43.83 48.89
N LEU A 25 9.25 -42.86 48.43
CA LEU A 25 9.21 -42.44 47.03
C LEU A 25 10.65 -42.13 46.59
N LYS A 26 11.30 -43.07 45.89
CA LYS A 26 12.64 -42.94 45.30
C LYS A 26 12.61 -42.08 44.03
N THR A 27 11.76 -41.08 43.98
CA THR A 27 11.79 -40.06 42.94
C THR A 27 12.38 -38.81 43.54
N LYS A 28 13.46 -38.31 42.96
CA LYS A 28 14.05 -37.00 43.32
C LYS A 28 12.89 -35.99 43.37
N GLN A 29 12.68 -35.31 44.51
CA GLN A 29 11.62 -34.30 44.62
C GLN A 29 11.93 -33.18 43.62
N LEU A 30 11.24 -33.18 42.48
CA LEU A 30 11.33 -32.11 41.49
C LEU A 30 10.41 -30.97 41.93
N SER A 31 10.87 -29.74 41.77
CA SER A 31 9.99 -28.59 41.94
C SER A 31 8.87 -28.62 40.88
N TYR A 32 7.72 -28.02 41.16
CA TYR A 32 6.62 -27.93 40.19
C TYR A 32 7.07 -27.38 38.83
N PHE A 33 7.96 -26.37 38.86
CA PHE A 33 8.49 -25.77 37.64
C PHE A 33 9.48 -26.70 36.91
N GLN A 34 10.32 -27.43 37.65
CA GLN A 34 11.24 -28.41 37.06
C GLN A 34 10.48 -29.54 36.37
N ASP A 35 9.43 -30.06 37.02
CA ASP A 35 8.53 -31.09 36.49
C ASP A 35 7.76 -30.61 35.25
N ALA A 36 7.26 -29.37 35.29
CA ALA A 36 6.63 -28.72 34.13
C ALA A 36 7.61 -28.57 32.96
N MET A 37 8.83 -28.08 33.20
CA MET A 37 9.81 -27.86 32.13
C MET A 37 10.28 -29.17 31.49
N LEU A 38 10.39 -30.25 32.28
CA LEU A 38 10.70 -31.57 31.78
C LEU A 38 9.59 -32.07 30.83
N ARG A 39 8.32 -31.91 31.20
CA ARG A 39 7.17 -32.22 30.34
C ARG A 39 7.11 -31.36 29.08
N PHE A 40 7.41 -30.07 29.21
CA PHE A 40 7.49 -29.15 28.08
C PHE A 40 8.52 -29.62 27.04
N SER A 41 9.72 -30.00 27.50
CA SER A 41 10.84 -30.43 26.63
C SER A 41 10.68 -31.83 26.01
N LYS A 42 9.85 -32.70 26.60
CA LYS A 42 9.62 -34.06 26.06
C LYS A 42 8.87 -34.06 24.73
N ASN A 43 8.03 -33.05 24.48
CA ASN A 43 7.26 -32.96 23.25
C ASN A 43 8.08 -32.25 22.15
N LYS A 44 8.44 -33.00 21.11
CA LYS A 44 9.27 -32.51 19.99
C LYS A 44 8.68 -31.29 19.28
N TYR A 45 7.35 -31.25 19.12
CA TYR A 45 6.67 -30.13 18.47
C TYR A 45 6.81 -28.83 19.27
N ASN A 46 6.75 -28.94 20.60
CA ASN A 46 6.90 -27.80 21.51
C ASN A 46 8.33 -27.25 21.46
N VAL A 47 9.32 -28.14 21.42
CA VAL A 47 10.74 -27.75 21.27
C VAL A 47 10.98 -27.06 19.93
N ILE A 48 10.46 -27.60 18.82
CA ILE A 48 10.59 -26.97 17.49
C ILE A 48 9.93 -25.59 17.49
N ALA A 49 8.69 -25.47 17.98
CA ALA A 49 8.00 -24.18 18.02
C ALA A 49 8.75 -23.14 18.86
N THR A 50 9.34 -23.56 19.98
CA THR A 50 10.16 -22.70 20.84
C THR A 50 11.43 -22.25 20.13
N ILE A 51 12.12 -23.16 19.43
CA ILE A 51 13.34 -22.82 18.66
C ILE A 51 13.01 -21.80 17.57
N VAL A 52 11.93 -22.02 16.81
CA VAL A 52 11.52 -21.09 15.75
C VAL A 52 11.16 -19.73 16.35
N LEU A 53 10.35 -19.70 17.42
CA LEU A 53 9.98 -18.47 18.09
C LEU A 53 11.21 -17.72 18.64
N SER A 54 12.13 -18.42 19.30
CA SER A 54 13.38 -17.84 19.78
C SER A 54 14.23 -17.30 18.63
N THR A 55 14.29 -18.01 17.50
CA THR A 55 15.01 -17.54 16.30
C THR A 55 14.38 -16.27 15.76
N MET A 56 13.06 -16.18 15.67
CA MET A 56 12.36 -14.97 15.22
C MET A 56 12.58 -13.78 16.15
N ILE A 57 12.59 -14.01 17.48
CA ILE A 57 12.91 -12.97 18.47
C ILE A 57 14.37 -12.52 18.32
N LEU A 58 15.30 -13.43 18.06
CA LEU A 58 16.69 -13.08 17.83
C LEU A 58 16.84 -12.27 16.53
N LEU A 59 16.18 -12.68 15.45
CA LEU A 59 16.21 -11.95 14.17
C LEU A 59 15.59 -10.56 14.30
N SER A 60 14.50 -10.39 15.05
CA SER A 60 13.90 -9.07 15.29
C SER A 60 14.82 -8.10 16.04
N ILE A 61 15.79 -8.63 16.80
CA ILE A 61 16.81 -7.85 17.50
C ILE A 61 18.03 -7.61 16.59
N PHE A 62 18.60 -8.68 16.02
CA PHE A 62 19.88 -8.63 15.33
C PHE A 62 19.81 -8.11 13.91
N VAL A 63 18.74 -8.36 13.15
CA VAL A 63 18.66 -7.90 11.75
C VAL A 63 18.74 -6.37 11.69
N PRO A 64 17.92 -5.59 12.44
CA PRO A 64 18.05 -4.13 12.41
C PRO A 64 19.40 -3.60 12.92
N ILE A 65 20.13 -4.37 13.74
CA ILE A 65 21.46 -3.97 14.23
C ILE A 65 22.54 -4.19 13.17
N LEU A 66 22.41 -5.24 12.37
CA LEU A 66 23.38 -5.63 11.35
C LEU A 66 23.15 -4.91 10.01
N THR A 67 21.93 -4.46 9.74
CA THR A 67 21.60 -3.69 8.54
C THR A 67 22.01 -2.23 8.71
N PRO A 68 22.66 -1.60 7.73
CA PRO A 68 22.90 -0.15 7.71
C PRO A 68 21.59 0.65 7.89
N THR A 69 21.62 1.65 8.76
CA THR A 69 20.44 2.48 9.08
C THR A 69 19.88 3.24 7.88
N SER A 70 20.73 3.55 6.89
CA SER A 70 20.32 4.19 5.63
C SER A 70 19.28 3.38 4.85
N LEU A 71 19.25 2.05 5.00
CA LEU A 71 18.38 1.17 4.22
C LEU A 71 16.96 1.05 4.79
N TYR A 72 16.72 1.44 6.05
CA TYR A 72 15.39 1.30 6.66
C TYR A 72 14.91 2.54 7.42
N ASP A 73 15.79 3.48 7.75
CA ASP A 73 15.40 4.71 8.43
C ASP A 73 15.07 5.83 7.43
N GLN A 74 15.90 5.98 6.39
CA GLN A 74 15.77 7.01 5.36
C GLN A 74 14.87 6.56 4.22
N THR A 75 14.14 7.49 3.60
CA THR A 75 13.35 7.24 2.40
C THR A 75 14.23 7.34 1.17
N ASN A 76 14.09 6.41 0.24
CA ASN A 76 14.80 6.42 -1.03
C ASN A 76 13.82 6.19 -2.20
N SER A 77 13.37 7.29 -2.81
CA SER A 77 12.38 7.24 -3.89
C SER A 77 12.84 6.43 -5.10
N ALA A 78 14.15 6.37 -5.36
CA ALA A 78 14.70 5.61 -6.48
C ALA A 78 14.54 4.09 -6.30
N LEU A 79 14.55 3.63 -5.05
CA LEU A 79 14.41 2.21 -4.70
C LEU A 79 12.95 1.80 -4.48
N LYS A 80 11.95 2.62 -4.83
CA LYS A 80 10.55 2.36 -4.49
C LYS A 80 10.00 1.08 -5.13
N THR A 81 9.46 0.18 -4.31
CA THR A 81 8.81 -1.06 -4.76
C THR A 81 9.66 -1.90 -5.72
N LEU A 82 10.95 -2.01 -5.42
CA LEU A 82 11.88 -2.86 -6.13
C LEU A 82 11.57 -4.34 -5.80
N PRO A 83 11.49 -5.23 -6.81
CA PRO A 83 11.14 -6.63 -6.59
C PRO A 83 12.23 -7.38 -5.79
N PRO A 84 11.84 -8.50 -5.15
CA PRO A 84 12.75 -9.35 -4.42
C PRO A 84 13.81 -9.96 -5.34
N ARG A 85 15.06 -9.93 -4.87
CA ARG A 85 16.20 -10.53 -5.55
C ARG A 85 17.02 -11.36 -4.57
N VAL A 86 17.12 -12.66 -4.83
CA VAL A 86 17.81 -13.61 -3.94
C VAL A 86 19.00 -14.25 -4.66
N PRO A 87 20.22 -14.16 -4.09
CA PRO A 87 21.40 -14.82 -4.65
C PRO A 87 21.16 -16.31 -4.88
N LEU A 88 21.76 -16.87 -5.94
CA LEU A 88 21.66 -18.28 -6.37
C LEU A 88 20.29 -18.68 -6.94
N ILE A 89 19.19 -18.30 -6.29
CA ILE A 89 17.82 -18.65 -6.72
C ILE A 89 17.40 -17.80 -7.92
N GLU A 90 17.93 -16.58 -8.05
CA GLU A 90 17.75 -15.73 -9.24
C GLU A 90 18.10 -16.44 -10.55
N LYS A 91 19.08 -17.36 -10.54
CA LYS A 91 19.49 -18.14 -11.73
C LYS A 91 18.43 -19.12 -12.21
N LEU A 92 17.43 -19.41 -11.38
CA LEU A 92 16.29 -20.27 -11.70
C LEU A 92 15.06 -19.45 -12.15
N GLY A 93 15.16 -18.11 -12.25
CA GLY A 93 14.04 -17.23 -12.56
C GLY A 93 13.04 -17.07 -11.40
N ILE A 94 13.47 -17.34 -10.17
CA ILE A 94 12.64 -17.22 -8.96
C ILE A 94 13.25 -16.14 -8.08
N LEU A 95 12.47 -15.09 -7.76
CA LEU A 95 12.95 -13.93 -7.01
C LEU A 95 14.26 -13.39 -7.62
N ASP A 96 14.22 -13.12 -8.92
CA ASP A 96 15.37 -12.71 -9.74
C ASP A 96 15.49 -11.19 -9.90
N GLY A 97 14.63 -10.42 -9.23
CA GLY A 97 14.59 -8.96 -9.38
C GLY A 97 13.84 -8.48 -10.61
N THR A 98 13.18 -9.36 -11.35
CA THR A 98 12.28 -8.96 -12.45
C THR A 98 10.87 -8.69 -11.94
N LYS A 99 10.12 -7.88 -12.67
CA LYS A 99 8.71 -7.57 -12.35
C LYS A 99 7.85 -7.70 -13.60
N TYR A 100 6.69 -8.36 -13.44
CA TYR A 100 5.67 -8.39 -14.49
C TYR A 100 4.79 -7.15 -14.40
N PHE A 101 4.72 -6.39 -15.50
CA PHE A 101 3.82 -5.27 -15.67
C PHE A 101 2.67 -5.69 -16.57
N LYS A 102 1.46 -5.29 -16.19
CA LYS A 102 0.23 -5.63 -16.90
C LYS A 102 -0.42 -4.36 -17.43
N ASP A 103 -0.94 -4.42 -18.64
CA ASP A 103 -1.79 -3.40 -19.25
C ASP A 103 -1.19 -1.98 -19.25
N GLN A 104 0.11 -1.89 -19.55
CA GLN A 104 0.79 -0.60 -19.71
C GLN A 104 0.45 0.01 -21.06
N SER A 105 -0.01 1.26 -21.09
CA SER A 105 -0.28 1.96 -22.35
C SER A 105 0.98 2.07 -23.19
N ILE A 106 0.84 1.87 -24.49
CA ILE A 106 1.92 2.08 -25.46
C ILE A 106 1.66 3.33 -26.29
N ASP A 107 2.73 3.88 -26.85
CA ASP A 107 2.61 4.77 -28.00
C ASP A 107 2.48 3.90 -29.26
N HIS A 108 1.50 4.17 -30.11
CA HIS A 108 1.30 3.43 -31.35
C HIS A 108 2.48 3.58 -32.32
N SER A 109 3.31 4.62 -32.19
CA SER A 109 4.56 4.77 -32.94
C SER A 109 5.59 3.66 -32.66
N THR A 110 5.45 2.96 -31.52
CA THR A 110 6.34 1.88 -31.09
C THR A 110 5.96 0.52 -31.67
N ILE A 111 4.82 0.42 -32.34
CA ILE A 111 4.35 -0.85 -32.91
C ILE A 111 5.31 -1.24 -34.02
N ASP A 112 6.03 -2.34 -33.78
CA ASP A 112 6.95 -2.91 -34.75
C ASP A 112 6.15 -3.48 -35.93
N PRO A 113 6.42 -3.05 -37.17
CA PRO A 113 5.69 -3.51 -38.35
C PRO A 113 5.90 -5.01 -38.66
N GLU A 114 6.98 -5.64 -38.19
CA GLU A 114 7.24 -7.06 -38.43
C GLU A 114 6.49 -7.96 -37.44
N THR A 115 6.49 -7.56 -36.16
CA THR A 115 5.88 -8.38 -35.09
C THR A 115 4.45 -7.96 -34.77
N GLY A 116 4.05 -6.74 -35.12
CA GLY A 116 2.76 -6.14 -34.74
C GLY A 116 2.65 -5.81 -33.24
N LEU A 117 3.76 -5.88 -32.50
CA LEU A 117 3.79 -5.61 -31.07
C LEU A 117 4.39 -4.22 -30.81
N GLY A 118 3.77 -3.48 -29.90
CA GLY A 118 4.29 -2.20 -29.42
C GLY A 118 4.67 -2.27 -27.95
N TYR A 119 5.53 -1.35 -27.53
CA TYR A 119 6.12 -1.34 -26.20
C TYR A 119 5.92 0.03 -25.52
N PRO A 120 5.80 0.06 -24.18
CA PRO A 120 5.65 1.32 -23.48
C PRO A 120 6.99 2.04 -23.38
N THR A 121 6.97 3.36 -23.47
CA THR A 121 8.17 4.23 -23.42
C THR A 121 8.12 5.28 -22.31
N GLU A 122 6.93 5.60 -21.81
CA GLU A 122 6.70 6.71 -20.86
C GLU A 122 7.39 6.52 -19.50
N ASN A 123 7.71 5.28 -19.11
CA ASN A 123 8.42 4.96 -17.86
C ASN A 123 9.33 3.73 -17.98
N PHE A 124 9.57 3.25 -19.20
CA PHE A 124 10.26 1.99 -19.44
C PHE A 124 11.30 2.18 -20.55
N SER A 125 12.48 1.63 -20.33
CA SER A 125 13.49 1.54 -21.38
C SER A 125 13.41 0.16 -22.02
N VAL A 126 13.25 0.14 -23.34
CA VAL A 126 12.97 -1.07 -24.13
C VAL A 126 14.04 -2.15 -23.94
N GLU A 127 15.29 -1.75 -23.74
CA GLU A 127 16.42 -2.66 -23.51
C GLU A 127 16.29 -3.56 -22.27
N TYR A 128 15.49 -3.15 -21.28
CA TYR A 128 15.20 -3.96 -20.07
C TYR A 128 13.86 -4.69 -20.14
N ILE A 129 13.16 -4.63 -21.27
CA ILE A 129 11.94 -5.41 -21.51
C ILE A 129 12.33 -6.78 -22.05
N PHE A 130 11.87 -7.84 -21.39
CA PHE A 130 11.99 -9.19 -21.93
C PHE A 130 10.99 -9.39 -23.07
N LEU A 131 11.41 -9.09 -24.30
CA LEU A 131 10.56 -9.09 -25.49
C LEU A 131 9.83 -10.43 -25.74
N ASN A 132 10.41 -11.56 -25.32
CA ASN A 132 9.77 -12.87 -25.39
C ASN A 132 8.53 -13.02 -24.49
N THR A 133 8.33 -12.10 -23.55
CA THR A 133 7.16 -12.05 -22.65
C THR A 133 6.16 -10.96 -23.04
N LEU A 134 6.51 -10.12 -24.02
CA LEU A 134 5.69 -8.98 -24.45
C LEU A 134 4.43 -9.47 -25.16
N THR A 135 3.29 -8.95 -24.74
CA THR A 135 1.99 -9.20 -25.35
C THR A 135 1.21 -7.89 -25.44
N ASN A 136 0.57 -7.64 -26.58
CA ASN A 136 -0.36 -6.53 -26.73
C ASN A 136 -1.80 -7.01 -26.68
N ARG A 137 -2.69 -6.17 -26.15
CA ARG A 137 -4.12 -6.34 -26.28
C ARG A 137 -4.79 -4.98 -26.43
N GLU A 138 -5.94 -4.99 -27.08
CA GLU A 138 -6.76 -3.81 -27.23
C GLU A 138 -7.73 -3.70 -26.05
N ILE A 139 -7.90 -2.49 -25.55
CA ILE A 139 -8.97 -2.14 -24.62
C ILE A 139 -9.82 -1.05 -25.25
N VAL A 140 -11.13 -1.25 -25.20
CA VAL A 140 -12.10 -0.27 -25.67
C VAL A 140 -12.41 0.68 -24.51
N GLY A 141 -12.41 1.98 -24.77
CA GLY A 141 -12.71 2.98 -23.77
C GLY A 141 -13.23 4.26 -24.39
N SER A 142 -13.86 5.07 -23.55
CA SER A 142 -14.43 6.36 -23.90
C SER A 142 -13.66 7.55 -23.32
N VAL A 143 -12.52 7.28 -22.68
CA VAL A 143 -11.73 8.31 -22.01
C VAL A 143 -11.10 9.22 -23.07
N PRO A 144 -11.24 10.55 -22.94
CA PRO A 144 -10.56 11.49 -23.82
C PRO A 144 -9.07 11.48 -23.51
N SER A 145 -8.32 10.59 -24.17
CA SER A 145 -6.86 10.55 -24.15
C SER A 145 -6.32 10.26 -25.55
N VAL A 146 -5.20 10.89 -25.90
CA VAL A 146 -4.43 10.63 -27.14
C VAL A 146 -4.01 9.17 -27.30
N LYS A 147 -3.96 8.41 -26.18
CA LYS A 147 -3.63 6.98 -26.17
C LYS A 147 -4.73 6.10 -26.78
N TYR A 148 -5.95 6.60 -26.83
CA TYR A 148 -7.04 5.95 -27.56
C TYR A 148 -7.08 6.47 -29.00
N ILE A 149 -7.09 5.55 -29.96
CA ILE A 149 -7.19 5.83 -31.39
C ILE A 149 -8.58 5.48 -31.90
N GLY A 150 -9.04 6.21 -32.92
CA GLY A 150 -10.33 5.97 -33.58
C GLY A 150 -11.52 6.29 -32.68
N GLY A 151 -12.60 5.53 -32.83
CA GLY A 151 -13.87 5.80 -32.14
C GLY A 151 -14.62 7.00 -32.71
N THR A 152 -15.92 7.03 -32.49
CA THR A 152 -16.82 8.08 -32.93
C THR A 152 -17.15 9.01 -31.77
N ASN A 153 -17.40 10.29 -32.04
CA ASN A 153 -17.75 11.25 -31.01
C ASN A 153 -19.25 11.52 -31.07
N GLU A 154 -19.99 11.17 -30.02
CA GLU A 154 -21.43 11.27 -29.97
C GLU A 154 -21.84 12.43 -29.05
N LEU A 155 -22.54 13.41 -29.63
CA LEU A 155 -23.13 14.54 -28.91
C LEU A 155 -24.60 14.24 -28.61
N TYR A 156 -24.92 14.05 -27.34
CA TYR A 156 -26.27 13.76 -26.87
C TYR A 156 -26.95 15.00 -26.29
N VAL A 157 -28.26 15.08 -26.46
CA VAL A 157 -29.13 16.00 -25.71
C VAL A 157 -29.77 15.23 -24.55
N ASP A 158 -29.73 15.76 -23.33
CA ASP A 158 -30.32 15.08 -22.17
C ASP A 158 -31.86 15.12 -22.16
N SER A 159 -32.48 14.31 -21.29
CA SER A 159 -33.94 14.31 -21.10
C SER A 159 -34.45 15.69 -20.67
N ASP A 160 -35.62 16.08 -21.18
CA ASP A 160 -36.27 17.38 -20.96
C ASP A 160 -35.45 18.59 -21.41
N LYS A 161 -34.54 18.40 -22.37
CA LYS A 161 -33.73 19.46 -23.00
C LYS A 161 -33.99 19.51 -24.51
N ILE A 162 -33.70 20.65 -25.12
CA ILE A 162 -33.91 20.88 -26.56
C ILE A 162 -32.61 20.99 -27.34
N SER A 163 -31.48 21.25 -26.68
CA SER A 163 -30.21 21.32 -27.40
C SER A 163 -28.99 21.12 -26.51
N PHE A 164 -27.87 20.83 -27.14
CA PHE A 164 -26.55 20.81 -26.51
C PHE A 164 -25.49 21.18 -27.53
N GLY A 165 -24.42 21.85 -27.10
CA GLY A 165 -23.43 22.40 -28.01
C GLY A 165 -22.01 22.37 -27.49
N PHE A 166 -21.08 22.47 -28.44
CA PHE A 166 -19.65 22.56 -28.19
C PHE A 166 -19.01 23.56 -29.14
N ALA A 167 -17.82 24.03 -28.78
CA ALA A 167 -17.09 25.02 -29.56
C ALA A 167 -15.79 24.44 -30.12
N ALA A 168 -15.57 24.60 -31.41
CA ALA A 168 -14.27 24.40 -32.03
C ALA A 168 -13.44 25.68 -31.94
N ALA A 169 -12.20 25.51 -31.51
CA ALA A 169 -11.18 26.54 -31.44
C ALA A 169 -9.84 25.94 -31.89
N VAL A 170 -8.93 26.78 -32.41
CA VAL A 170 -7.54 26.37 -32.66
C VAL A 170 -6.97 25.96 -31.31
N THR A 171 -6.44 24.74 -31.23
CA THR A 171 -5.91 24.23 -29.96
C THR A 171 -4.40 24.07 -30.03
N GLU A 172 -3.68 24.84 -29.22
CA GLU A 172 -2.24 24.68 -29.05
C GLU A 172 -1.96 23.85 -27.79
N GLU A 173 -1.06 22.89 -27.92
CA GLU A 173 -0.64 22.00 -26.84
C GLU A 173 0.74 22.44 -26.35
N GLU A 174 0.82 22.81 -25.07
CA GLU A 174 2.09 23.07 -24.40
C GLU A 174 2.31 22.06 -23.30
N THR A 175 3.42 21.32 -23.40
CA THR A 175 3.86 20.42 -22.33
C THR A 175 4.81 21.18 -21.42
N ASN A 176 4.48 21.31 -20.14
CA ASN A 176 5.36 21.97 -19.19
C ASN A 176 6.49 21.03 -18.71
N GLU A 177 7.46 21.57 -17.95
CA GLU A 177 8.61 20.81 -17.41
C GLU A 177 8.22 19.64 -16.47
N PHE A 178 6.95 19.56 -16.05
CA PHE A 178 6.40 18.49 -15.22
C PHE A 178 5.60 17.45 -16.01
N ASN A 179 5.67 17.48 -17.35
CA ASN A 179 4.82 16.67 -18.24
C ASN A 179 3.31 16.88 -18.05
N GLU A 180 2.90 18.00 -17.45
CA GLU A 180 1.50 18.41 -17.49
C GLU A 180 1.25 19.14 -18.80
N ILE A 181 0.19 18.72 -19.48
CA ILE A 181 -0.22 19.30 -20.75
C ILE A 181 -1.22 20.42 -20.46
N SER A 182 -0.90 21.63 -20.91
CA SER A 182 -1.81 22.77 -20.93
C SER A 182 -2.29 23.02 -22.35
N TYR A 183 -3.57 23.37 -22.49
CA TYR A 183 -4.20 23.65 -23.78
C TYR A 183 -4.60 25.12 -23.84
N THR A 184 -4.23 25.78 -24.93
CA THR A 184 -4.68 27.14 -25.24
C THR A 184 -5.67 27.08 -26.38
N TYR A 185 -6.86 27.64 -26.17
CA TYR A 185 -7.90 27.77 -27.18
C TYR A 185 -7.84 29.16 -27.82
N SER A 186 -7.55 29.20 -29.11
CA SER A 186 -7.40 30.42 -29.91
C SER A 186 -8.45 30.49 -31.01
N ALA A 187 -8.82 31.71 -31.41
CA ALA A 187 -9.75 31.92 -32.53
C ALA A 187 -9.11 31.53 -33.87
N TYR A 188 -9.92 31.01 -34.78
CA TYR A 188 -9.53 30.81 -36.17
C TYR A 188 -9.46 32.15 -36.92
N ILE A 189 -8.52 32.27 -37.86
CA ILE A 189 -8.41 33.40 -38.79
C ILE A 189 -8.92 32.95 -40.17
N PHE A 190 -10.16 33.29 -40.49
CA PHE A 190 -10.81 32.90 -41.74
C PHE A 190 -10.34 33.79 -42.89
N THR A 191 -9.44 33.24 -43.72
CA THR A 191 -8.87 33.92 -44.91
C THR A 191 -9.34 33.23 -46.19
N ASP A 192 -9.26 33.93 -47.32
CA ASP A 192 -9.76 33.41 -48.61
C ASP A 192 -9.31 31.97 -48.91
N GLY A 193 -10.24 31.16 -49.42
CA GLY A 193 -10.05 29.73 -49.70
C GLY A 193 -10.27 28.77 -48.52
N PHE A 194 -10.77 29.24 -47.37
CA PHE A 194 -11.13 28.40 -46.21
C PHE A 194 -12.42 27.61 -46.44
N SER A 195 -12.49 26.37 -45.95
CA SER A 195 -13.68 25.52 -45.89
C SER A 195 -13.69 24.69 -44.60
N ILE A 196 -14.90 24.34 -44.15
CA ILE A 196 -15.12 23.49 -42.97
C ILE A 196 -15.87 22.25 -43.44
N ASP A 197 -15.25 21.08 -43.32
CA ASP A 197 -15.88 19.81 -43.65
C ASP A 197 -16.35 19.13 -42.36
N VAL A 198 -17.67 18.97 -42.21
CA VAL A 198 -18.28 18.29 -41.07
C VAL A 198 -18.72 16.90 -41.52
N ASP A 199 -18.08 15.86 -40.99
CA ASP A 199 -18.38 14.47 -41.33
C ASP A 199 -19.22 13.81 -40.22
N ILE A 200 -20.50 13.63 -40.50
CA ILE A 200 -21.48 13.01 -39.61
C ILE A 200 -21.61 11.53 -39.97
N ASP A 201 -21.37 10.65 -39.00
CA ASP A 201 -21.45 9.20 -39.14
C ASP A 201 -22.88 8.67 -38.96
N GLU A 202 -23.57 9.18 -37.94
CA GLU A 202 -24.93 8.78 -37.57
C GLU A 202 -25.68 9.97 -36.97
N MET A 203 -26.96 10.10 -37.28
CA MET A 203 -27.83 11.14 -36.72
C MET A 203 -29.19 10.52 -36.43
N GLN A 204 -29.66 10.67 -35.19
CA GLN A 204 -31.02 10.28 -34.83
C GLN A 204 -31.97 11.44 -35.22
N THR A 205 -32.96 11.15 -36.06
CA THR A 205 -33.63 12.12 -36.96
C THR A 205 -34.56 13.15 -36.31
N ASP A 206 -34.59 13.25 -34.99
CA ASP A 206 -35.54 14.12 -34.27
C ASP A 206 -34.95 15.54 -34.04
N GLY A 207 -33.74 15.81 -34.55
CA GLY A 207 -33.07 17.10 -34.49
C GLY A 207 -32.06 17.33 -35.61
N VAL A 208 -31.45 18.51 -35.62
CA VAL A 208 -30.47 18.96 -36.62
C VAL A 208 -29.18 19.43 -35.95
N LEU A 209 -28.09 19.48 -36.71
CA LEU A 209 -26.87 20.17 -36.31
C LEU A 209 -26.84 21.58 -36.91
N LYS A 210 -26.79 22.60 -36.07
CA LYS A 210 -26.53 23.98 -36.50
C LYS A 210 -25.08 24.34 -36.25
N VAL A 211 -24.45 24.92 -37.27
CA VAL A 211 -23.06 25.39 -37.21
C VAL A 211 -23.08 26.91 -37.27
N TYR A 212 -22.54 27.57 -36.25
CA TYR A 212 -22.48 29.02 -36.16
C TYR A 212 -21.04 29.53 -36.10
N TYR A 213 -20.87 30.79 -36.48
CA TYR A 213 -19.68 31.57 -36.23
C TYR A 213 -19.90 32.52 -35.05
N SER A 214 -18.95 32.52 -34.11
CA SER A 214 -18.89 33.47 -32.98
C SER A 214 -17.66 34.38 -33.11
N PRO A 215 -17.82 35.71 -33.13
CA PRO A 215 -16.67 36.63 -33.04
C PRO A 215 -16.08 36.71 -31.62
N GLU A 216 -16.81 36.21 -30.62
CA GLU A 216 -16.40 36.25 -29.21
C GLU A 216 -16.01 34.87 -28.68
N TYR A 217 -15.17 34.85 -27.65
CA TYR A 217 -14.74 33.63 -26.97
C TYR A 217 -15.92 32.90 -26.33
N ILE A 218 -15.95 31.59 -26.51
CA ILE A 218 -17.11 30.77 -26.11
C ILE A 218 -16.97 30.44 -24.61
N GLY A 219 -17.88 31.01 -23.82
CA GLY A 219 -17.85 31.04 -22.36
C GLY A 219 -18.89 32.02 -21.80
N SER A 220 -18.62 32.65 -20.64
CA SER A 220 -19.56 33.55 -19.92
C SER A 220 -19.93 34.86 -20.62
N LEU A 221 -19.67 35.00 -21.92
CA LEU A 221 -19.86 36.23 -22.71
C LEU A 221 -20.96 36.10 -23.77
N LEU A 222 -21.50 34.90 -24.01
CA LEU A 222 -22.59 34.68 -24.96
C LEU A 222 -23.93 34.63 -24.23
N ASP A 223 -24.80 35.60 -24.51
CA ASP A 223 -26.13 35.71 -23.91
C ASP A 223 -27.25 35.07 -24.78
N SER A 224 -27.05 34.98 -26.11
CA SER A 224 -28.01 34.37 -27.04
C SER A 224 -27.36 33.79 -28.29
N TYR A 225 -27.96 32.74 -28.87
CA TYR A 225 -27.60 32.23 -30.21
C TYR A 225 -27.98 33.21 -31.33
N ASP A 226 -28.87 34.17 -31.07
CA ASP A 226 -29.24 35.22 -32.04
C ASP A 226 -28.08 36.19 -32.33
N ASP A 227 -27.08 36.24 -31.43
CA ASP A 227 -25.87 37.05 -31.59
C ASP A 227 -24.81 36.34 -32.46
N LEU A 228 -25.07 35.08 -32.84
CA LEU A 228 -24.18 34.26 -33.66
C LEU A 228 -24.62 34.24 -35.13
N VAL A 229 -23.66 34.07 -36.04
CA VAL A 229 -23.95 33.97 -37.48
C VAL A 229 -24.12 32.50 -37.85
N LEU A 230 -25.33 32.09 -38.25
CA LEU A 230 -25.57 30.74 -38.75
C LEU A 230 -24.83 30.51 -40.08
N LEU A 231 -23.93 29.53 -40.11
CA LEU A 231 -23.18 29.15 -41.31
C LEU A 231 -23.88 28.03 -42.08
N ALA A 232 -24.40 27.02 -41.38
CA ALA A 232 -25.09 25.89 -41.98
C ALA A 232 -26.05 25.19 -40.99
N THR A 233 -27.06 24.53 -41.55
CA THR A 233 -27.90 23.55 -40.86
C THR A 233 -27.73 22.21 -41.56
N ILE A 234 -27.34 21.18 -40.81
CA ILE A 234 -27.06 19.84 -41.31
C ILE A 234 -28.09 18.87 -40.70
N ASP A 235 -28.84 18.21 -41.57
CA ASP A 235 -29.92 17.26 -41.24
C ASP A 235 -29.73 15.90 -41.93
N THR A 236 -28.55 15.68 -42.53
CA THR A 236 -28.20 14.45 -43.25
C THR A 236 -26.85 13.89 -42.79
N VAL A 237 -26.71 12.57 -42.93
CA VAL A 237 -25.47 11.83 -42.66
C VAL A 237 -24.50 11.97 -43.83
N GLY A 238 -23.20 12.05 -43.54
CA GLY A 238 -22.12 12.20 -44.50
C GLY A 238 -21.36 13.52 -44.34
N VAL A 239 -20.49 13.81 -45.33
CA VAL A 239 -19.64 15.00 -45.33
C VAL A 239 -20.42 16.20 -45.87
N THR A 240 -20.54 17.24 -45.04
CA THR A 240 -21.05 18.56 -45.46
C THR A 240 -19.92 19.59 -45.47
N THR A 241 -19.60 20.11 -46.65
CA THR A 241 -18.63 21.20 -46.82
C THR A 241 -19.32 22.55 -46.68
N ILE A 242 -18.86 23.35 -45.72
CA ILE A 242 -19.36 24.70 -45.42
C ILE A 242 -18.32 25.71 -45.91
N ASN A 243 -18.75 26.61 -46.79
CA ASN A 243 -17.98 27.81 -47.12
C ASN A 243 -18.35 28.92 -46.12
N PRO A 244 -17.49 29.28 -45.15
CA PRO A 244 -17.83 30.28 -44.15
C PRO A 244 -18.13 31.65 -44.78
N PHE A 245 -17.52 31.98 -45.93
CA PHE A 245 -17.65 33.29 -46.57
C PHE A 245 -19.02 33.55 -47.21
N ASP A 246 -19.88 32.55 -47.28
CA ASP A 246 -21.27 32.74 -47.70
C ASP A 246 -22.04 33.61 -46.71
N ASN A 247 -21.63 33.60 -45.43
CA ASN A 247 -22.32 34.30 -44.34
C ASN A 247 -21.42 35.28 -43.57
N ILE A 248 -20.08 35.15 -43.64
CA ILE A 248 -19.14 36.05 -42.93
C ILE A 248 -18.11 36.73 -43.86
N PRO A 249 -17.61 37.94 -43.54
CA PRO A 249 -16.57 38.60 -44.34
C PRO A 249 -15.22 37.86 -44.36
N VAL A 250 -14.44 38.04 -45.43
CA VAL A 250 -13.04 37.58 -45.47
C VAL A 250 -12.20 38.31 -44.41
N ASN A 251 -11.25 37.61 -43.78
CA ASN A 251 -10.42 38.06 -42.65
C ASN A 251 -11.18 38.21 -41.32
N SER A 252 -12.30 37.50 -41.17
CA SER A 252 -12.98 37.35 -39.89
C SER A 252 -12.15 36.51 -38.93
N ILE A 253 -12.21 36.83 -37.63
CA ILE A 253 -11.50 36.13 -36.57
C ILE A 253 -12.54 35.69 -35.54
N GLY A 254 -12.65 34.39 -35.31
CA GLY A 254 -13.66 33.87 -34.39
C GLY A 254 -13.60 32.36 -34.20
N TYR A 255 -14.63 31.83 -33.54
CA TYR A 255 -14.79 30.44 -33.15
C TYR A 255 -15.96 29.82 -33.91
N ILE A 256 -15.96 28.49 -34.04
CA ILE A 256 -17.09 27.77 -34.61
C ILE A 256 -17.87 27.08 -33.49
N VAL A 257 -19.18 27.27 -33.50
CA VAL A 257 -20.12 26.66 -32.56
C VAL A 257 -20.89 25.57 -33.27
N PHE A 258 -20.99 24.42 -32.62
CA PHE A 258 -21.86 23.32 -33.02
C PHE A 258 -22.98 23.20 -32.00
N LYS A 259 -24.22 23.18 -32.47
CA LYS A 259 -25.42 23.01 -31.63
C LYS A 259 -26.27 21.88 -32.21
N HIS A 260 -26.38 20.77 -31.50
CA HIS A 260 -27.42 19.79 -31.79
C HIS A 260 -28.73 20.33 -31.20
N GLU A 261 -29.72 20.58 -32.05
CA GLU A 261 -31.01 21.15 -31.67
C GLU A 261 -32.16 20.25 -32.11
N MET A 262 -33.08 20.02 -31.18
CA MET A 262 -34.27 19.19 -31.33
C MET A 262 -35.49 20.06 -31.67
N GLU A 263 -36.45 19.50 -32.41
CA GLU A 263 -37.72 20.21 -32.69
C GLU A 263 -38.62 20.31 -31.45
N GLU A 264 -38.58 19.29 -30.59
CA GLU A 264 -39.33 19.21 -29.32
C GLU A 264 -38.40 18.78 -28.17
N LEU A 265 -38.90 18.83 -26.93
CA LEU A 265 -38.17 18.35 -25.75
C LEU A 265 -37.77 16.89 -25.95
N ASN A 266 -36.48 16.59 -25.76
CA ASN A 266 -36.00 15.21 -25.83
C ASN A 266 -36.58 14.40 -24.65
N THR A 267 -37.42 13.42 -24.95
CA THR A 267 -38.16 12.67 -23.91
C THR A 267 -37.39 11.48 -23.35
N ASP A 268 -36.41 10.95 -24.08
CA ASP A 268 -35.68 9.73 -23.70
C ASP A 268 -34.19 9.98 -23.38
N GLY A 269 -33.66 11.17 -23.70
CA GLY A 269 -32.27 11.55 -23.46
C GLY A 269 -31.27 10.75 -24.32
N ASN A 270 -31.74 10.10 -25.38
CA ASN A 270 -30.92 9.26 -26.24
C ASN A 270 -30.66 9.86 -27.63
N SER A 271 -31.38 10.90 -28.06
CA SER A 271 -31.05 11.58 -29.32
C SER A 271 -29.60 12.06 -29.35
N PHE A 272 -28.90 11.74 -30.45
CA PHE A 272 -27.50 12.05 -30.63
C PHE A 272 -27.13 12.32 -32.08
N ILE A 273 -25.99 12.99 -32.24
CA ILE A 273 -25.25 13.12 -33.49
C ILE A 273 -23.85 12.55 -33.28
N SER A 274 -23.47 11.58 -34.12
CA SER A 274 -22.16 10.96 -34.14
C SER A 274 -21.28 11.62 -35.20
N PHE A 275 -20.10 12.08 -34.81
CA PHE A 275 -19.13 12.73 -35.64
C PHE A 275 -17.93 11.82 -35.91
N ASN A 276 -17.55 11.70 -37.18
CA ASN A 276 -16.28 11.11 -37.59
C ASN A 276 -15.15 12.15 -37.45
N SER A 277 -15.35 13.35 -38.02
CA SER A 277 -14.37 14.42 -37.96
C SER A 277 -14.99 15.80 -38.26
N VAL A 278 -14.30 16.85 -37.84
CA VAL A 278 -14.50 18.23 -38.31
C VAL A 278 -13.15 18.74 -38.81
N LEU A 279 -13.03 18.92 -40.13
CA LEU A 279 -11.79 19.32 -40.78
C LEU A 279 -11.87 20.77 -41.23
N PHE A 280 -10.81 21.52 -40.95
CA PHE A 280 -10.63 22.87 -41.44
C PHE A 280 -9.60 22.85 -42.55
N THR A 281 -9.96 23.30 -43.73
CA THR A 281 -9.09 23.27 -44.92
C THR A 281 -8.95 24.66 -45.52
N LYS A 282 -7.80 24.93 -46.14
CA LYS A 282 -7.53 26.16 -46.89
C LYS A 282 -6.87 25.83 -48.22
N ASN A 283 -7.55 26.10 -49.33
CA ASN A 283 -7.11 25.73 -50.68
C ASN A 283 -6.68 24.25 -50.75
N ASP A 284 -7.54 23.36 -50.23
CA ASP A 284 -7.31 21.90 -50.13
C ASP A 284 -6.14 21.47 -49.23
N VAL A 285 -5.57 22.38 -48.44
CA VAL A 285 -4.55 22.07 -47.41
C VAL A 285 -5.22 22.02 -46.05
N LEU A 286 -5.03 20.93 -45.31
CA LEU A 286 -5.51 20.77 -43.94
C LEU A 286 -4.88 21.81 -43.01
N VAL A 287 -5.72 22.57 -42.31
CA VAL A 287 -5.36 23.59 -41.33
C VAL A 287 -5.55 23.05 -39.92
N ASP A 288 -6.65 22.35 -39.66
CA ASP A 288 -6.92 21.71 -38.38
C ASP A 288 -7.75 20.43 -38.58
N ASP A 289 -7.49 19.41 -37.75
CA ASP A 289 -8.13 18.09 -37.78
C ASP A 289 -8.71 17.77 -36.41
N LEU A 290 -10.02 17.99 -36.28
CA LEU A 290 -10.75 17.66 -35.08
C LEU A 290 -11.42 16.29 -35.27
N SER A 291 -10.64 15.23 -35.11
CA SER A 291 -11.10 13.85 -35.11
C SER A 291 -10.74 13.13 -33.82
N GLY A 292 -11.47 12.06 -33.48
CA GLY A 292 -11.21 11.22 -32.30
C GLY A 292 -11.03 12.03 -31.01
N TYR A 293 -9.84 11.97 -30.41
CA TYR A 293 -9.51 12.68 -29.17
C TYR A 293 -9.64 14.20 -29.28
N TYR A 294 -9.22 14.80 -30.39
CA TYR A 294 -9.18 16.24 -30.57
C TYR A 294 -10.58 16.86 -30.61
N LEU A 295 -11.56 16.08 -31.10
CA LEU A 295 -12.97 16.46 -31.08
C LEU A 295 -13.59 16.24 -29.68
N ALA A 296 -13.28 15.12 -29.02
CA ALA A 296 -13.78 14.76 -27.68
C ALA A 296 -13.40 15.75 -26.57
N ARG A 297 -12.30 16.50 -26.75
CA ARG A 297 -11.79 17.44 -25.74
C ARG A 297 -12.35 18.86 -25.87
N LEU A 298 -13.11 19.15 -26.92
CA LEU A 298 -13.60 20.50 -27.18
C LEU A 298 -14.47 21.00 -26.02
N PRO A 299 -14.39 22.30 -25.69
CA PRO A 299 -15.19 22.86 -24.62
C PRO A 299 -16.69 22.77 -24.95
N ILE A 300 -17.43 22.17 -24.03
CA ILE A 300 -18.89 22.20 -24.00
C ILE A 300 -19.38 23.45 -23.28
N PHE A 301 -20.54 23.96 -23.68
CA PHE A 301 -21.14 25.12 -23.04
C PHE A 301 -22.67 25.07 -23.14
N ALA A 302 -23.33 25.85 -22.29
CA ALA A 302 -24.77 26.08 -22.33
C ALA A 302 -25.01 27.59 -22.16
N ILE A 303 -25.79 28.19 -23.06
CA ILE A 303 -26.21 29.59 -22.93
C ILE A 303 -27.44 29.67 -22.02
N ASN A 304 -28.35 28.69 -22.12
CA ASN A 304 -29.53 28.59 -21.28
C ASN A 304 -29.59 27.22 -20.58
N GLU A 305 -29.13 27.16 -19.33
CA GLU A 305 -29.09 25.91 -18.55
C GLU A 305 -30.46 25.25 -18.34
N ASP A 306 -31.57 26.00 -18.43
CA ASP A 306 -32.92 25.45 -18.29
C ASP A 306 -33.30 24.59 -19.51
N LEU A 307 -32.79 24.93 -20.70
CA LEU A 307 -33.16 24.30 -21.97
C LEU A 307 -32.01 23.50 -22.61
N GLU A 308 -30.77 23.73 -22.19
CA GLU A 308 -29.57 23.15 -22.77
C GLU A 308 -28.81 22.30 -21.76
N ASN A 309 -28.69 21.01 -22.05
CA ASN A 309 -27.80 20.10 -21.33
C ASN A 309 -27.61 18.83 -22.16
N GLY A 310 -26.48 18.16 -21.94
CA GLY A 310 -26.16 16.95 -22.65
C GLY A 310 -24.80 16.39 -22.28
N ARG A 311 -24.35 15.43 -23.07
CA ARG A 311 -23.08 14.74 -22.87
C ARG A 311 -22.38 14.58 -24.21
N PHE A 312 -21.07 14.82 -24.22
CA PHE A 312 -20.23 14.57 -25.38
C PHE A 312 -19.32 13.38 -25.05
N VAL A 313 -19.50 12.27 -25.78
CA VAL A 313 -18.86 10.99 -25.45
C VAL A 313 -18.14 10.46 -26.67
N ARG A 314 -16.86 10.12 -26.52
CA ARG A 314 -16.14 9.33 -27.51
C ARG A 314 -16.44 7.85 -27.27
N LYS A 315 -16.92 7.12 -28.26
CA LYS A 315 -17.29 5.71 -28.16
C LYS A 315 -16.40 4.84 -29.03
N ASP A 316 -16.23 3.59 -28.65
CA ASP A 316 -15.49 2.58 -29.42
C ASP A 316 -14.04 2.95 -29.76
N ALA A 317 -13.44 3.87 -28.99
CA ALA A 317 -12.03 4.20 -29.14
C ALA A 317 -11.17 3.08 -28.54
N ILE A 318 -10.08 2.75 -29.22
CA ILE A 318 -9.23 1.62 -28.88
C ILE A 318 -7.90 2.12 -28.36
N MET A 319 -7.47 1.65 -27.18
CA MET A 319 -6.10 1.80 -26.71
C MET A 319 -5.41 0.45 -26.79
N THR A 320 -4.21 0.43 -27.35
CA THR A 320 -3.34 -0.74 -27.24
C THR A 320 -2.57 -0.68 -25.93
N VAL A 321 -2.58 -1.78 -25.18
CA VAL A 321 -1.79 -1.94 -23.96
C VAL A 321 -0.86 -3.13 -24.06
N ALA A 322 0.32 -3.02 -23.46
CA ALA A 322 1.35 -4.04 -23.40
C ALA A 322 1.43 -4.67 -22.00
N SER A 323 1.63 -5.98 -21.94
CA SER A 323 2.04 -6.69 -20.72
C SER A 323 3.34 -7.44 -20.97
N PHE A 324 4.28 -7.35 -20.03
CA PHE A 324 5.66 -7.83 -20.19
C PHE A 324 6.36 -7.99 -18.84
N THR A 325 7.43 -8.77 -18.83
CA THR A 325 8.40 -8.82 -17.72
C THR A 325 9.50 -7.79 -17.95
N TYR A 326 9.90 -7.09 -16.89
CA TYR A 326 10.87 -6.00 -16.90
C TYR A 326 12.02 -6.26 -15.92
N ASP A 327 13.26 -6.08 -16.36
CA ASP A 327 14.43 -6.09 -15.49
C ASP A 327 14.54 -4.76 -14.73
N SER A 328 13.96 -4.75 -13.53
CA SER A 328 13.89 -3.56 -12.69
C SER A 328 15.25 -3.18 -12.09
N TYR A 329 16.14 -4.16 -11.89
CA TYR A 329 17.49 -3.88 -11.36
C TYR A 329 18.39 -3.36 -12.48
N GLY A 330 18.38 -3.99 -13.65
CA GLY A 330 19.12 -3.50 -14.83
C GLY A 330 18.74 -2.06 -15.16
N ALA A 331 17.44 -1.76 -15.22
CA ALA A 331 16.97 -0.41 -15.51
C ALA A 331 17.38 0.63 -14.45
N LEU A 332 17.41 0.24 -13.18
CA LEU A 332 17.66 1.16 -12.08
C LEU A 332 19.15 1.43 -11.87
N PHE A 333 19.96 0.35 -11.90
CA PHE A 333 21.39 0.34 -11.62
C PHE A 333 22.25 0.39 -12.88
N GLY A 334 21.65 0.44 -14.07
CA GLY A 334 22.34 0.67 -15.33
C GLY A 334 22.98 2.06 -15.38
N ASP A 335 23.95 2.18 -16.28
CA ASP A 335 24.80 3.36 -16.42
C ASP A 335 23.99 4.60 -16.78
N LYS A 336 24.26 5.73 -16.10
CA LYS A 336 23.49 6.96 -16.30
C LYS A 336 24.37 8.08 -16.80
N ARG A 337 23.86 8.78 -17.81
CA ARG A 337 24.42 10.05 -18.25
C ARG A 337 24.05 11.13 -17.24
N GLN A 338 25.04 11.83 -16.73
CA GLN A 338 24.86 12.90 -15.75
C GLN A 338 25.84 14.05 -16.04
N THR A 339 25.43 15.27 -15.71
CA THR A 339 26.35 16.41 -15.67
C THR A 339 26.82 16.60 -14.23
N ILE A 340 28.14 16.60 -14.02
CA ILE A 340 28.76 16.85 -12.71
C ILE A 340 29.69 18.07 -12.79
N GLY A 341 29.81 18.80 -11.69
CA GLY A 341 30.72 19.93 -11.60
C GLY A 341 32.17 19.51 -11.39
N GLU A 342 33.11 20.42 -11.69
CA GLU A 342 34.54 20.18 -11.51
C GLU A 342 34.93 19.70 -10.11
N SER A 343 34.36 20.27 -9.05
CA SER A 343 34.65 19.85 -7.68
C SER A 343 34.25 18.41 -7.39
N GLU A 344 33.08 17.97 -7.87
CA GLU A 344 32.63 16.58 -7.72
C GLU A 344 33.51 15.64 -8.54
N TYR A 345 33.82 16.00 -9.78
CA TYR A 345 34.70 15.22 -10.65
C TYR A 345 36.09 15.01 -10.01
N LEU A 346 36.71 16.08 -9.51
CA LEU A 346 38.01 16.01 -8.85
C LEU A 346 37.95 15.20 -7.56
N GLN A 347 36.88 15.33 -6.77
CA GLN A 347 36.69 14.54 -5.56
C GLN A 347 36.57 13.05 -5.87
N ILE A 348 35.81 12.66 -6.90
CA ILE A 348 35.69 11.26 -7.32
C ILE A 348 37.06 10.69 -7.71
N LEU A 349 37.89 11.45 -8.43
CA LEU A 349 39.25 11.02 -8.77
C LEU A 349 40.15 10.86 -7.55
N GLU A 350 40.01 11.72 -6.54
CA GLU A 350 40.79 11.67 -5.31
C GLU A 350 40.38 10.48 -4.43
N ASP A 351 39.07 10.20 -4.33
CA ASP A 351 38.50 9.10 -3.55
C ASP A 351 38.80 7.71 -4.16
N ASN A 352 39.22 7.65 -5.44
CA ASN A 352 39.47 6.41 -6.17
C ASN A 352 40.91 6.33 -6.72
N PRO A 353 41.88 5.86 -5.91
CA PRO A 353 43.27 5.73 -6.34
C PRO A 353 43.43 4.86 -7.59
N GLY A 354 44.26 5.31 -8.55
CA GLY A 354 44.48 4.61 -9.83
C GLY A 354 43.52 5.00 -10.95
N MET A 355 42.41 5.68 -10.63
CA MET A 355 41.40 6.07 -11.62
C MET A 355 41.93 7.08 -12.62
N ARG A 356 42.75 8.03 -12.16
CA ARG A 356 43.34 9.06 -13.03
C ARG A 356 44.32 8.47 -14.02
N GLU A 357 45.06 7.45 -13.60
CA GLU A 357 46.05 6.75 -14.41
C GLU A 357 45.40 5.78 -15.42
N SER A 358 44.13 5.40 -15.21
CA SER A 358 43.39 4.50 -16.10
C SER A 358 42.71 5.20 -17.28
N ILE A 359 42.82 6.53 -17.37
CA ILE A 359 42.17 7.35 -18.42
C ILE A 359 42.69 6.96 -19.81
N ILE A 360 41.76 6.60 -20.69
CA ILE A 360 41.97 6.35 -22.11
C ILE A 360 41.26 7.47 -22.88
N LEU A 361 42.02 8.36 -23.50
CA LEU A 361 41.49 9.48 -24.28
C LEU A 361 40.84 8.99 -25.58
N ASP A 362 39.73 9.61 -25.95
CA ASP A 362 39.10 9.40 -27.26
C ASP A 362 40.00 10.01 -28.36
N PRO A 363 40.42 9.23 -29.37
CA PRO A 363 41.25 9.73 -30.47
C PRO A 363 40.59 10.87 -31.27
N ASP A 364 39.26 10.88 -31.35
CA ASP A 364 38.48 11.77 -32.20
C ASP A 364 37.93 12.99 -31.42
N ASN A 365 37.86 12.92 -30.09
CA ASN A 365 37.38 14.00 -29.23
C ASN A 365 38.30 14.21 -27.99
N PRO A 366 39.15 15.25 -27.96
CA PRO A 366 40.04 15.52 -26.83
C PRO A 366 39.33 15.81 -25.50
N ASN A 367 38.04 16.16 -25.54
CA ASN A 367 37.22 16.42 -24.35
C ASN A 367 36.44 15.19 -23.89
N ALA A 368 36.70 14.01 -24.48
CA ALA A 368 36.11 12.75 -24.10
C ALA A 368 37.17 11.71 -23.74
N TRP A 369 36.87 10.88 -22.75
CA TRP A 369 37.73 9.78 -22.33
C TRP A 369 36.95 8.71 -21.58
N VAL A 370 37.52 7.51 -21.51
CA VAL A 370 36.96 6.35 -20.79
C VAL A 370 37.90 6.00 -19.64
N PHE A 371 37.36 5.47 -18.55
CA PHE A 371 38.15 4.97 -17.43
C PHE A 371 38.32 3.44 -17.51
N GLY A 372 39.23 2.90 -16.70
CA GLY A 372 39.33 1.44 -16.54
C GLY A 372 38.10 0.81 -15.87
N ASP A 373 38.10 -0.51 -15.75
CA ASP A 373 37.02 -1.24 -15.07
C ASP A 373 36.98 -0.91 -13.56
N ASP A 374 35.82 -1.15 -12.94
CA ASP A 374 35.56 -0.99 -11.49
C ASP A 374 35.68 0.46 -10.94
N TYR A 375 35.55 1.49 -11.80
CA TYR A 375 35.51 2.89 -11.37
C TYR A 375 34.10 3.52 -11.39
N PRO A 376 33.82 4.49 -10.50
CA PRO A 376 32.52 5.19 -10.43
C PRO A 376 32.08 5.91 -11.72
N LEU A 377 33.03 6.42 -12.48
CA LEU A 377 32.77 7.01 -13.79
C LEU A 377 33.27 6.04 -14.85
N ILE A 378 32.43 5.79 -15.83
CA ILE A 378 32.71 4.91 -16.95
C ILE A 378 33.37 5.73 -18.05
N SER A 379 32.82 6.91 -18.36
CA SER A 379 33.40 7.82 -19.33
C SER A 379 33.03 9.27 -19.08
N VAL A 380 33.83 10.17 -19.63
CA VAL A 380 33.49 11.58 -19.86
C VAL A 380 33.22 11.73 -21.35
N LEU A 381 32.02 12.22 -21.67
CA LEU A 381 31.52 12.40 -23.03
C LEU A 381 31.90 13.78 -23.59
N ASN A 382 31.89 14.80 -22.73
CA ASN A 382 32.26 16.16 -23.09
C ASN A 382 32.60 16.99 -21.84
N VAL A 383 33.29 18.10 -22.06
CA VAL A 383 33.59 19.11 -21.03
C VAL A 383 33.24 20.48 -21.57
N GLU A 384 32.48 21.24 -20.79
CA GLU A 384 32.13 22.62 -21.11
C GLU A 384 32.54 23.55 -19.97
N SER A 385 33.22 24.65 -20.33
CA SER A 385 33.64 25.68 -19.37
C SER A 385 32.98 27.01 -19.70
N ILE A 386 32.25 27.58 -18.75
CA ILE A 386 31.60 28.89 -18.88
C ILE A 386 32.32 29.88 -17.96
N THR A 387 32.79 30.99 -18.53
CA THR A 387 33.34 32.10 -17.75
C THR A 387 32.23 33.09 -17.40
N LEU A 388 32.01 33.35 -16.11
CA LEU A 388 30.96 34.27 -15.65
C LEU A 388 31.31 35.71 -16.05
N PRO A 389 30.44 36.43 -16.78
CA PRO A 389 30.70 37.79 -17.26
C PRO A 389 31.08 38.74 -16.10
N GLY A 390 32.23 39.42 -16.23
CA GLY A 390 32.70 40.37 -15.21
C GLY A 390 33.40 39.74 -14.00
N THR A 391 33.64 38.42 -14.00
CA THR A 391 34.42 37.72 -12.97
C THR A 391 35.52 36.86 -13.60
N SER A 392 36.53 36.47 -12.81
CA SER A 392 37.54 35.47 -13.22
C SER A 392 37.11 34.03 -12.89
N ILE A 393 35.83 33.81 -12.57
CA ILE A 393 35.32 32.49 -12.16
C ILE A 393 34.93 31.71 -13.42
N VAL A 394 35.52 30.52 -13.56
CA VAL A 394 35.21 29.56 -14.62
C VAL A 394 34.46 28.40 -13.98
N ASN A 395 33.25 28.12 -14.47
CA ASN A 395 32.51 26.92 -14.08
C ASN A 395 32.71 25.87 -15.17
N THR A 396 33.30 24.73 -14.80
CA THR A 396 33.50 23.59 -15.69
C THR A 396 32.50 22.49 -15.35
N ASN A 397 31.74 22.07 -16.36
CA ASN A 397 30.78 20.98 -16.29
C ASN A 397 31.33 19.80 -17.10
N TYR A 398 31.31 18.61 -16.49
CA TYR A 398 31.66 17.35 -17.12
C TYR A 398 30.39 16.58 -17.42
N PHE A 399 30.18 16.23 -18.68
CA PHE A 399 29.12 15.33 -19.12
C PHE A 399 29.66 13.92 -19.04
N VAL A 400 29.21 13.13 -18.08
CA VAL A 400 29.80 11.83 -17.75
C VAL A 400 28.78 10.71 -17.87
N VAL A 401 29.26 9.49 -18.08
CA VAL A 401 28.53 8.25 -17.82
C VAL A 401 29.01 7.72 -16.48
N LYS A 402 28.10 7.67 -15.51
CA LYS A 402 28.35 7.23 -14.13
C LYS A 402 27.76 5.83 -13.94
N ASP A 403 28.48 4.97 -13.23
CA ASP A 403 27.96 3.66 -12.80
C ASP A 403 26.67 3.87 -11.98
N GLY A 404 25.61 3.14 -12.33
CA GLY A 404 24.29 3.36 -11.74
C GLY A 404 24.20 2.95 -10.26
N SER A 405 25.02 1.98 -9.81
CA SER A 405 25.11 1.62 -8.39
C SER A 405 25.75 2.73 -7.58
N TYR A 406 26.88 3.24 -8.06
CA TYR A 406 27.58 4.34 -7.42
C TYR A 406 26.73 5.62 -7.40
N ALA A 407 26.00 5.91 -8.50
CA ALA A 407 25.05 7.03 -8.56
C ALA A 407 23.95 6.95 -7.48
N LEU A 408 23.58 5.74 -7.06
CA LEU A 408 22.60 5.49 -6.00
C LEU A 408 23.24 5.34 -4.60
N GLY A 409 24.55 5.53 -4.47
CA GLY A 409 25.29 5.44 -3.21
C GLY A 409 25.62 4.00 -2.80
N PHE A 410 25.69 3.07 -3.75
CA PHE A 410 26.06 1.68 -3.51
C PHE A 410 27.38 1.34 -4.21
N ASP A 411 28.26 0.60 -3.52
CA ASP A 411 29.50 0.10 -4.13
C ASP A 411 29.23 -0.97 -5.20
N LYS A 412 28.14 -1.73 -5.03
CA LYS A 412 27.67 -2.79 -5.92
C LYS A 412 26.16 -2.88 -5.85
N VAL A 413 25.54 -3.45 -6.89
CA VAL A 413 24.10 -3.71 -6.91
C VAL A 413 23.68 -4.50 -5.65
N PRO A 414 22.85 -3.91 -4.77
CA PRO A 414 22.44 -4.54 -3.53
C PRO A 414 21.43 -5.67 -3.77
N TYR A 415 21.42 -6.64 -2.86
CA TYR A 415 20.41 -7.70 -2.83
C TYR A 415 19.32 -7.39 -1.81
N PHE A 416 18.13 -7.02 -2.28
CA PHE A 416 16.94 -6.91 -1.44
C PHE A 416 16.16 -8.23 -1.45
N ILE A 417 16.42 -9.08 -0.45
CA ILE A 417 15.91 -10.47 -0.40
C ILE A 417 14.39 -10.52 -0.52
N PHE A 418 13.68 -9.59 0.14
CA PHE A 418 12.22 -9.46 0.07
C PHE A 418 11.75 -8.28 -0.76
N GLY A 419 12.67 -7.61 -1.47
CA GLY A 419 12.41 -6.37 -2.18
C GLY A 419 12.41 -5.17 -1.24
N THR A 420 11.95 -4.03 -1.75
CA THR A 420 11.83 -2.79 -1.00
C THR A 420 10.38 -2.35 -0.85
N ASP A 421 10.11 -1.52 0.15
CA ASP A 421 8.77 -1.02 0.47
C ASP A 421 8.32 0.14 -0.45
N VAL A 422 7.17 0.73 -0.13
CA VAL A 422 6.54 1.84 -0.87
C VAL A 422 7.32 3.17 -0.82
N VAL A 423 8.37 3.27 0.01
CA VAL A 423 9.26 4.43 0.12
C VAL A 423 10.74 4.06 -0.12
N GLY A 424 11.00 2.85 -0.62
CA GLY A 424 12.32 2.36 -1.02
C GLY A 424 13.23 1.93 0.12
N LYS A 425 12.65 1.48 1.24
CA LYS A 425 13.36 0.87 2.37
C LYS A 425 13.42 -0.65 2.20
N ASP A 426 14.46 -1.29 2.73
CA ASP A 426 14.61 -2.74 2.71
C ASP A 426 13.48 -3.44 3.48
N LEU A 427 12.63 -4.18 2.76
CA LEU A 427 11.47 -4.85 3.34
C LEU A 427 11.89 -5.95 4.31
N PHE A 428 13.01 -6.64 4.06
CA PHE A 428 13.50 -7.70 4.93
C PHE A 428 13.75 -7.14 6.33
N THR A 429 14.55 -6.08 6.43
CA THR A 429 14.84 -5.42 7.70
C THR A 429 13.59 -4.83 8.34
N LEU A 430 12.70 -4.22 7.56
CA LEU A 430 11.44 -3.66 8.07
C LEU A 430 10.53 -4.72 8.71
N ILE A 431 10.43 -5.92 8.15
CA ILE A 431 9.60 -6.98 8.75
C ILE A 431 10.13 -7.38 10.14
N TRP A 432 11.44 -7.52 10.29
CA TRP A 432 12.05 -7.87 11.58
C TRP A 432 11.98 -6.72 12.58
N LEU A 433 12.16 -5.48 12.12
CA LEU A 433 11.94 -4.28 12.91
C LEU A 433 10.48 -4.18 13.38
N GLY A 434 9.53 -4.41 12.47
CA GLY A 434 8.10 -4.42 12.74
C GLY A 434 7.70 -5.51 13.72
N LEU A 435 8.29 -6.70 13.58
CA LEU A 435 8.11 -7.79 14.54
C LEU A 435 8.58 -7.40 15.94
N ARG A 436 9.74 -6.74 16.06
CA ARG A 436 10.26 -6.24 17.34
C ARG A 436 9.26 -5.30 18.00
N THR A 437 8.72 -4.35 17.24
CA THR A 437 7.71 -3.39 17.72
C THR A 437 6.44 -4.10 18.19
N SER A 438 5.87 -4.98 17.36
CA SER A 438 4.65 -5.74 17.68
C SER A 438 4.81 -6.59 18.94
N LEU A 439 5.96 -7.27 19.08
CA LEU A 439 6.29 -8.07 20.27
C LEU A 439 6.37 -7.19 21.52
N LEU A 440 7.20 -6.15 21.50
CA LEU A 440 7.43 -5.29 22.67
C LEU A 440 6.13 -4.60 23.12
N LEU A 441 5.35 -4.05 22.19
CA LEU A 441 4.07 -3.41 22.50
C LEU A 441 3.07 -4.43 23.08
N GLY A 442 2.98 -5.62 22.47
CA GLY A 442 2.11 -6.69 22.96
C GLY A 442 2.49 -7.17 24.36
N PHE A 443 3.78 -7.34 24.64
CA PHE A 443 4.28 -7.68 25.98
C PHE A 443 3.99 -6.58 27.00
N LEU A 444 4.21 -5.31 26.66
CA LEU A 444 3.95 -4.16 27.53
C LEU A 444 2.46 -4.07 27.89
N SER A 445 1.57 -4.15 26.89
CA SER A 445 0.12 -4.15 27.08
C SER A 445 -0.34 -5.33 27.92
N ALA A 446 0.22 -6.53 27.69
CA ALA A 446 -0.09 -7.70 28.50
C ALA A 446 0.26 -7.48 29.97
N ILE A 447 1.42 -6.92 30.29
CA ILE A 447 1.84 -6.66 31.68
C ILE A 447 0.83 -5.77 32.42
N VAL A 448 0.42 -4.66 31.79
CA VAL A 448 -0.56 -3.74 32.36
C VAL A 448 -1.92 -4.40 32.52
N ASN A 449 -2.36 -5.17 31.53
CA ASN A 449 -3.63 -5.89 31.56
C ASN A 449 -3.70 -6.92 32.70
N ILE A 450 -2.59 -7.62 32.99
CA ILE A 450 -2.51 -8.51 34.16
C ILE A 450 -2.70 -7.71 35.43
N PHE A 451 -1.95 -6.62 35.57
CA PHE A 451 -1.92 -5.86 36.80
C PHE A 451 -3.31 -5.34 37.15
N LEU A 452 -4.00 -4.73 36.18
CA LEU A 452 -5.38 -4.27 36.32
C LEU A 452 -6.36 -5.42 36.57
N GLY A 453 -6.24 -6.50 35.78
CA GLY A 453 -7.11 -7.67 35.92
C GLY A 453 -6.97 -8.35 37.28
N VAL A 454 -5.74 -8.47 37.81
CA VAL A 454 -5.49 -9.05 39.13
C VAL A 454 -6.12 -8.21 40.22
N ILE A 455 -5.94 -6.89 40.18
CA ILE A 455 -6.55 -5.99 41.17
C ILE A 455 -8.07 -6.09 41.13
N TRP A 456 -8.67 -6.01 39.95
CA TRP A 456 -10.12 -6.05 39.78
C TRP A 456 -10.71 -7.39 40.21
N GLY A 457 -10.18 -8.50 39.67
CA GLY A 457 -10.67 -9.85 39.94
C GLY A 457 -10.45 -10.28 41.39
N ALA A 458 -9.32 -9.90 42.01
CA ALA A 458 -9.06 -10.15 43.42
C ALA A 458 -10.07 -9.43 44.31
N THR A 459 -10.34 -8.16 44.02
CA THR A 459 -11.29 -7.32 44.78
C THR A 459 -12.71 -7.87 44.66
N SER A 460 -13.17 -8.13 43.43
CA SER A 460 -14.50 -8.68 43.15
C SER A 460 -14.73 -10.01 43.89
N ALA A 461 -13.85 -11.00 43.75
CA ALA A 461 -14.02 -12.31 44.38
C ALA A 461 -13.81 -12.30 45.90
N TYR A 462 -12.86 -11.51 46.40
CA TYR A 462 -12.54 -11.48 47.83
C TYR A 462 -13.70 -10.92 48.65
N TYR A 463 -14.34 -9.84 48.20
CA TYR A 463 -15.50 -9.30 48.89
C TYR A 463 -16.76 -10.11 48.57
N GLY A 464 -16.99 -10.47 47.31
CA GLY A 464 -18.17 -11.24 46.90
C GLY A 464 -19.49 -10.46 47.06
N GLY A 465 -20.62 -11.16 46.89
CA GLY A 465 -21.95 -10.57 47.10
C GLY A 465 -22.26 -9.40 46.16
N GLN A 466 -22.74 -8.29 46.70
CA GLN A 466 -23.11 -7.11 45.90
C GLN A 466 -21.92 -6.46 45.19
N VAL A 467 -20.73 -6.44 45.80
CA VAL A 467 -19.52 -5.86 45.20
C VAL A 467 -19.17 -6.61 43.92
N ASP A 468 -19.16 -7.94 44.00
CA ASP A 468 -18.92 -8.81 42.85
C ASP A 468 -19.96 -8.59 41.73
N ILE A 469 -21.25 -8.59 42.08
CA ILE A 469 -22.33 -8.39 41.11
C ILE A 469 -22.17 -7.04 40.40
N LEU A 470 -21.94 -5.93 41.12
CA LEU A 470 -21.78 -4.62 40.50
C LEU A 470 -20.55 -4.55 39.59
N MET A 471 -19.41 -5.11 40.04
CA MET A 471 -18.17 -5.14 39.25
C MET A 471 -18.30 -6.01 37.99
N GLU A 472 -18.96 -7.17 38.05
CA GLU A 472 -19.19 -8.01 36.87
C GLU A 472 -20.18 -7.35 35.90
N ARG A 473 -21.21 -6.65 36.40
CA ARG A 473 -22.13 -5.90 35.54
C ARG A 473 -21.45 -4.75 34.82
N PHE A 474 -20.52 -4.07 35.49
CA PHE A 474 -19.67 -3.09 34.84
C PHE A 474 -18.84 -3.73 33.71
N LEU A 475 -18.20 -4.88 33.96
CA LEU A 475 -17.44 -5.59 32.92
C LEU A 475 -18.31 -6.05 31.74
N ASP A 476 -19.55 -6.49 31.99
CA ASP A 476 -20.48 -6.88 30.93
C ASP A 476 -20.82 -5.69 30.04
N ILE A 477 -21.13 -4.53 30.63
CA ILE A 477 -21.40 -3.29 29.87
C ILE A 477 -20.14 -2.84 29.12
N TRP A 478 -18.99 -2.84 29.81
CA TRP A 478 -17.71 -2.41 29.25
C TRP A 478 -17.24 -3.28 28.08
N GLY A 479 -17.45 -4.60 28.16
CA GLY A 479 -17.10 -5.53 27.09
C GLY A 479 -18.13 -5.62 25.96
N SER A 480 -19.26 -4.93 26.06
CA SER A 480 -20.32 -4.95 25.04
C SER A 480 -20.09 -3.94 23.91
N PHE A 481 -19.15 -3.01 24.07
CA PHE A 481 -18.84 -2.02 23.03
C PHE A 481 -18.10 -2.68 21.85
N PRO A 482 -18.44 -2.36 20.59
CA PRO A 482 -17.73 -2.90 19.44
C PRO A 482 -16.27 -2.43 19.38
N GLN A 483 -15.34 -3.37 19.21
CA GLN A 483 -13.89 -3.12 19.26
C GLN A 483 -13.44 -2.06 18.23
N ILE A 484 -13.83 -2.23 16.95
CA ILE A 484 -13.46 -1.29 15.86
C ILE A 484 -14.03 0.11 16.13
N THR A 485 -15.27 0.20 16.63
CA THR A 485 -15.88 1.49 16.98
C THR A 485 -15.11 2.17 18.10
N MET A 486 -14.70 1.43 19.14
CA MET A 486 -13.99 2.00 20.27
C MET A 486 -12.59 2.50 19.90
N ILE A 487 -11.81 1.73 19.13
CA ILE A 487 -10.51 2.21 18.64
C ILE A 487 -10.68 3.43 17.72
N GLY A 488 -11.74 3.47 16.89
CA GLY A 488 -12.06 4.63 16.07
C GLY A 488 -12.33 5.88 16.91
N ILE A 489 -13.13 5.77 17.97
CA ILE A 489 -13.39 6.88 18.91
C ILE A 489 -12.09 7.34 19.57
N ILE A 490 -11.28 6.41 20.07
CA ILE A 490 -9.98 6.75 20.69
C ILE A 490 -9.09 7.48 19.69
N THR A 491 -8.99 6.96 18.46
CA THR A 491 -8.18 7.56 17.39
C THR A 491 -8.66 8.96 17.03
N VAL A 492 -9.97 9.21 16.99
CA VAL A 492 -10.51 10.56 16.74
C VAL A 492 -10.21 11.53 17.90
N LEU A 493 -10.21 11.06 19.14
CA LEU A 493 -10.02 11.92 20.32
C LEU A 493 -8.56 12.34 20.54
N ILE A 494 -7.61 11.43 20.31
CA ILE A 494 -6.19 11.65 20.64
C ILE A 494 -5.23 11.51 19.45
N GLY A 495 -5.76 11.20 18.26
CA GLY A 495 -4.99 10.91 17.05
C GLY A 495 -4.54 9.45 16.93
N PRO A 496 -4.23 8.96 15.72
CA PRO A 496 -3.64 7.64 15.53
C PRO A 496 -2.24 7.58 16.15
N GLY A 497 -1.82 6.39 16.59
CA GLY A 497 -0.48 6.22 17.12
C GLY A 497 -0.30 5.20 18.23
N PHE A 498 0.93 5.11 18.73
CA PHE A 498 1.31 4.24 19.86
C PHE A 498 0.37 4.42 21.06
N LEU A 499 0.06 5.67 21.41
CA LEU A 499 -0.72 5.98 22.60
C LEU A 499 -2.19 5.55 22.44
N ALA A 500 -2.80 5.81 21.28
CA ALA A 500 -4.17 5.37 20.98
C ALA A 500 -4.29 3.85 20.98
N LEU A 501 -3.36 3.18 20.29
CA LEU A 501 -3.33 1.73 20.23
C LEU A 501 -3.09 1.12 21.62
N PHE A 502 -2.14 1.65 22.40
CA PHE A 502 -1.86 1.17 23.75
C PHE A 502 -3.06 1.35 24.70
N ILE A 503 -3.71 2.51 24.68
CA ILE A 503 -4.92 2.76 25.48
C ILE A 503 -6.02 1.77 25.09
N PHE A 504 -6.23 1.53 23.80
CA PHE A 504 -7.21 0.56 23.34
C PHE A 504 -6.88 -0.88 23.79
N MET A 505 -5.62 -1.29 23.68
CA MET A 505 -5.18 -2.62 24.14
C MET A 505 -5.36 -2.79 25.64
N VAL A 506 -5.17 -1.72 26.41
CA VAL A 506 -5.43 -1.70 27.85
C VAL A 506 -6.93 -1.71 28.14
N TYR A 507 -7.72 -1.00 27.35
CA TYR A 507 -9.18 -0.96 27.45
C TYR A 507 -9.82 -2.35 27.26
N ASP A 508 -9.36 -3.10 26.25
CA ASP A 508 -9.94 -4.39 25.85
C ASP A 508 -9.35 -5.57 26.64
N GLY A 509 -8.03 -5.60 26.86
CA GLY A 509 -7.35 -6.84 27.21
C GLY A 509 -7.40 -7.28 28.68
N TRP A 510 -7.68 -6.39 29.64
CA TRP A 510 -7.64 -6.70 31.08
C TRP A 510 -8.84 -7.53 31.58
N ILE A 511 -9.97 -7.52 30.87
CA ILE A 511 -11.23 -8.19 31.26
C ILE A 511 -11.01 -9.69 31.44
N GLY A 512 -10.27 -10.32 30.52
CA GLY A 512 -9.95 -11.74 30.57
C GLY A 512 -9.14 -12.10 31.83
N ALA A 513 -8.13 -11.30 32.17
CA ALA A 513 -7.32 -11.48 33.36
C ALA A 513 -8.13 -11.27 34.65
N ALA A 514 -9.08 -10.33 34.66
CA ALA A 514 -10.01 -10.11 35.76
C ALA A 514 -10.88 -11.35 36.03
N LYS A 515 -11.52 -11.90 35.00
CA LYS A 515 -12.38 -13.09 35.12
C LYS A 515 -11.62 -14.31 35.63
N VAL A 516 -10.41 -14.54 35.14
CA VAL A 516 -9.55 -15.66 35.56
C VAL A 516 -9.11 -15.49 37.01
N THR A 517 -8.67 -14.29 37.39
CA THR A 517 -8.28 -13.98 38.77
C THR A 517 -9.46 -14.19 39.71
N ARG A 518 -10.63 -13.67 39.36
CA ARG A 518 -11.87 -13.84 40.12
C ARG A 518 -12.19 -15.31 40.38
N PHE A 519 -12.13 -16.16 39.35
CA PHE A 519 -12.35 -17.60 39.48
C PHE A 519 -11.35 -18.26 40.44
N GLN A 520 -10.06 -17.94 40.34
CA GLN A 520 -9.05 -18.49 41.24
C GLN A 520 -9.25 -18.02 42.69
N PHE A 521 -9.59 -16.74 42.89
CA PHE A 521 -9.85 -16.21 44.22
C PHE A 521 -11.05 -16.89 44.87
N TYR A 522 -12.13 -17.15 44.13
CA TYR A 522 -13.26 -17.93 44.64
C TYR A 522 -12.85 -19.35 45.05
N ARG A 523 -12.00 -20.01 44.26
CA ARG A 523 -11.49 -21.36 44.56
C ARG A 523 -10.66 -21.43 45.85
N TYR A 524 -9.91 -20.38 46.17
CA TYR A 524 -8.99 -20.37 47.32
C TYR A 524 -9.55 -19.69 48.57
N LYS A 525 -10.45 -18.71 48.43
CA LYS A 525 -11.06 -17.98 49.56
C LYS A 525 -11.73 -18.89 50.60
N GLY A 526 -12.30 -20.00 50.15
CA GLY A 526 -12.98 -20.99 51.01
C GLY A 526 -12.09 -22.10 51.58
N ARG A 527 -10.76 -22.06 51.39
CA ARG A 527 -9.86 -23.12 51.86
C ARG A 527 -9.58 -23.00 53.36
N GLU A 528 -9.36 -24.14 54.02
CA GLU A 528 -9.15 -24.23 55.47
C GLU A 528 -8.03 -23.32 55.99
N TYR A 529 -6.91 -23.20 55.26
CA TYR A 529 -5.80 -22.32 55.66
C TYR A 529 -6.17 -20.82 55.60
N VAL A 530 -7.09 -20.43 54.73
CA VAL A 530 -7.60 -19.04 54.64
C VAL A 530 -8.58 -18.77 55.77
N LEU A 531 -9.48 -19.73 56.05
CA LEU A 531 -10.41 -19.64 57.17
C LEU A 531 -9.67 -19.58 58.51
N ALA A 532 -8.66 -20.42 58.70
CA ALA A 532 -7.81 -20.41 59.89
C ALA A 532 -7.08 -19.06 60.06
N ALA A 533 -6.48 -18.53 58.99
CA ALA A 533 -5.83 -17.21 59.02
C ALA A 533 -6.81 -16.09 59.41
N ARG A 534 -8.06 -16.16 58.95
CA ARG A 534 -9.11 -15.21 59.31
C ARG A 534 -9.53 -15.33 60.78
N VAL A 535 -9.71 -16.54 61.30
CA VAL A 535 -10.03 -16.78 62.72
C VAL A 535 -8.91 -16.27 63.63
N LEU A 536 -7.65 -16.35 63.18
CA LEU A 536 -6.48 -15.80 63.86
C LEU A 536 -6.33 -14.26 63.73
N GLY A 537 -7.31 -13.57 63.14
CA GLY A 537 -7.33 -12.10 63.07
C GLY A 537 -6.46 -11.49 61.96
N ALA A 538 -6.11 -12.24 60.90
CA ALA A 538 -5.41 -11.67 59.76
C ALA A 538 -6.29 -10.64 59.02
N SER A 539 -5.72 -9.47 58.72
CA SER A 539 -6.39 -8.42 57.93
C SER A 539 -6.63 -8.85 56.48
N ASP A 540 -7.64 -8.26 55.84
CA ASP A 540 -8.01 -8.56 54.44
C ASP A 540 -6.83 -8.45 53.47
N ARG A 541 -6.03 -7.38 53.58
CA ARG A 541 -4.82 -7.19 52.78
C ARG A 541 -3.83 -8.35 52.98
N ARG A 542 -3.65 -8.80 54.22
CA ARG A 542 -2.77 -9.95 54.53
C ARG A 542 -3.34 -11.23 53.94
N ILE A 543 -4.65 -11.46 54.02
CA ILE A 543 -5.31 -12.62 53.42
C ILE A 543 -5.14 -12.62 51.89
N ILE A 544 -5.44 -11.50 51.23
CA ILE A 544 -5.31 -11.36 49.78
C ILE A 544 -3.87 -11.60 49.32
N PHE A 545 -2.90 -10.83 49.82
CA PHE A 545 -1.55 -10.83 49.26
C PHE A 545 -0.64 -11.93 49.81
N LYS A 546 -0.90 -12.47 51.01
CA LYS A 546 -0.04 -13.49 51.63
C LYS A 546 -0.61 -14.91 51.56
N HIS A 547 -1.94 -15.06 51.42
CA HIS A 547 -2.58 -16.37 51.48
C HIS A 547 -3.32 -16.76 50.19
N ILE A 548 -4.05 -15.85 49.53
CA ILE A 548 -4.82 -16.20 48.33
C ILE A 548 -4.01 -15.99 47.06
N LEU A 549 -3.53 -14.76 46.83
CA LEU A 549 -2.84 -14.37 45.59
C LEU A 549 -1.63 -15.27 45.29
N PRO A 550 -0.72 -15.59 46.24
CA PRO A 550 0.43 -16.45 45.95
C PRO A 550 0.05 -17.85 45.46
N ASN A 551 -1.08 -18.38 45.92
CA ASN A 551 -1.60 -19.69 45.50
C ASN A 551 -2.35 -19.62 44.15
N ALA A 552 -2.86 -18.45 43.79
CA ALA A 552 -3.51 -18.19 42.50
C ALA A 552 -2.53 -17.77 41.39
N LEU A 553 -1.36 -17.21 41.75
CA LEU A 553 -0.38 -16.65 40.81
C LEU A 553 0.01 -17.62 39.71
N GLY A 554 0.23 -18.90 40.02
CA GLY A 554 0.61 -19.90 39.01
C GLY A 554 -0.39 -19.97 37.86
N THR A 555 -1.69 -20.07 38.16
CA THR A 555 -2.74 -20.14 37.14
C THR A 555 -2.95 -18.80 36.43
N ILE A 556 -2.86 -17.69 37.16
CA ILE A 556 -3.00 -16.34 36.60
C ILE A 556 -1.89 -16.07 35.59
N VAL A 557 -0.62 -16.26 36.00
CA VAL A 557 0.56 -16.08 35.14
C VAL A 557 0.49 -17.00 33.93
N THR A 558 0.11 -18.28 34.12
CA THR A 558 -0.06 -19.21 32.99
C THR A 558 -1.05 -18.66 31.98
N ARG A 559 -2.26 -18.29 32.41
CA ARG A 559 -3.31 -17.83 31.50
C ARG A 559 -2.94 -16.55 30.75
N VAL A 560 -2.16 -15.71 31.39
CA VAL A 560 -1.66 -14.46 30.85
C VAL A 560 -0.60 -14.69 29.78
N VAL A 561 0.35 -15.59 30.02
CA VAL A 561 1.36 -15.91 28.99
C VAL A 561 0.66 -16.42 27.73
N LEU A 562 -0.47 -17.12 27.89
CA LEU A 562 -1.32 -17.56 26.78
C LEU A 562 -2.11 -16.45 26.09
N SER A 563 -2.28 -15.26 26.70
CA SER A 563 -2.98 -14.13 26.06
C SER A 563 -2.06 -13.25 25.22
N ILE A 564 -0.74 -13.29 25.46
CA ILE A 564 0.25 -12.48 24.73
C ILE A 564 0.13 -12.63 23.20
N PRO A 565 -0.02 -13.85 22.64
CA PRO A 565 -0.20 -14.02 21.19
C PRO A 565 -1.45 -13.31 20.66
N SER A 566 -2.55 -13.36 21.39
CA SER A 566 -3.80 -12.69 21.01
C SER A 566 -3.66 -11.17 21.05
N VAL A 567 -2.90 -10.63 22.01
CA VAL A 567 -2.62 -9.19 22.10
C VAL A 567 -1.73 -8.74 20.94
N ILE A 568 -0.68 -9.49 20.60
CA ILE A 568 0.17 -9.19 19.43
C ILE A 568 -0.65 -9.25 18.14
N PHE A 569 -1.50 -10.27 17.99
CA PHE A 569 -2.39 -10.37 16.82
C PHE A 569 -3.36 -9.20 16.74
N LEU A 570 -3.92 -8.76 17.87
CA LEU A 570 -4.79 -7.59 17.93
C LEU A 570 -4.05 -6.33 17.46
N GLU A 571 -2.80 -6.13 17.87
CA GLU A 571 -1.94 -5.04 17.37
C GLU A 571 -1.82 -5.08 15.85
N VAL A 572 -1.42 -6.23 15.30
CA VAL A 572 -1.21 -6.38 13.85
C VAL A 572 -2.50 -6.11 13.08
N ASN A 573 -3.66 -6.61 13.54
CA ASN A 573 -4.93 -6.38 12.86
C ASN A 573 -5.37 -4.91 12.90
N LEU A 574 -5.27 -4.26 14.04
CA LEU A 574 -5.66 -2.85 14.16
C LEU A 574 -4.73 -1.95 13.37
N SER A 575 -3.43 -2.24 13.39
CA SER A 575 -2.44 -1.54 12.57
C SER A 575 -2.66 -1.76 11.08
N TYR A 576 -3.02 -2.98 10.67
CA TYR A 576 -3.43 -3.27 9.29
C TYR A 576 -4.67 -2.50 8.85
N LEU A 577 -5.63 -2.29 9.75
CA LEU A 577 -6.84 -1.49 9.47
C LEU A 577 -6.61 0.03 9.49
N GLY A 578 -5.37 0.49 9.72
CA GLY A 578 -5.03 1.92 9.77
C GLY A 578 -5.28 2.60 11.13
N PHE A 579 -5.68 1.84 12.16
CA PHE A 579 -5.76 2.33 13.54
C PHE A 579 -4.45 2.18 14.32
N GLY A 580 -3.38 1.88 13.59
CA GLY A 580 -2.09 1.54 14.15
C GLY A 580 -1.26 2.73 14.60
N ILE A 581 0.02 2.41 14.73
CA ILE A 581 1.07 3.31 15.18
C ILE A 581 1.36 4.40 14.12
N GLY A 582 1.14 4.09 12.84
CA GLY A 582 1.40 4.98 11.72
C GLY A 582 2.89 5.15 11.40
N ASN A 583 3.17 5.52 10.15
CA ASN A 583 4.53 5.77 9.69
C ASN A 583 5.10 7.05 10.33
N GLY A 584 6.29 6.96 10.94
CA GLY A 584 7.03 8.12 11.48
C GLY A 584 6.92 8.36 12.98
N GLN A 585 6.08 7.63 13.72
CA GLN A 585 6.08 7.71 15.19
C GLN A 585 7.26 6.96 15.79
N ARG A 586 7.80 7.44 16.91
CA ARG A 586 8.84 6.74 17.68
C ARG A 586 8.53 6.85 19.16
N LEU A 587 8.66 5.74 19.87
CA LEU A 587 8.54 5.68 21.32
C LEU A 587 9.84 5.14 21.91
N VAL A 588 10.56 6.01 22.62
CA VAL A 588 11.83 5.65 23.27
C VAL A 588 11.57 5.31 24.73
N LEU A 589 11.86 4.07 25.12
CA LEU A 589 11.77 3.54 26.48
C LEU A 589 13.18 3.17 26.97
N GLY A 590 13.95 4.17 27.39
CA GLY A 590 15.34 3.97 27.81
C GLY A 590 16.22 3.51 26.63
N PRO A 591 16.89 2.35 26.70
CA PRO A 591 17.70 1.83 25.58
C PRO A 591 16.86 1.18 24.46
N ILE A 592 15.54 1.11 24.61
CA ILE A 592 14.64 0.44 23.66
C ILE A 592 13.91 1.50 22.84
N GLU A 593 14.10 1.45 21.52
CA GLU A 593 13.38 2.30 20.56
C GLU A 593 12.33 1.47 19.82
N LEU A 594 11.06 1.86 20.01
CA LEU A 594 9.92 1.36 19.24
C LEU A 594 9.70 2.30 18.06
N THR A 595 9.79 1.76 16.86
CA THR A 595 9.60 2.51 15.61
C THR A 595 8.15 2.40 15.15
N GLY A 596 7.65 3.39 14.41
CA GLY A 596 6.29 3.41 13.84
C GLY A 596 6.01 2.26 12.86
N THR A 597 7.07 1.58 12.41
CA THR A 597 6.99 0.32 11.70
C THR A 597 6.54 -0.80 12.65
N SER A 598 5.33 -1.31 12.43
CA SER A 598 4.88 -2.63 12.91
C SER A 598 4.45 -3.49 11.75
N ILE A 599 4.27 -4.80 11.96
CA ILE A 599 3.89 -5.69 10.85
C ILE A 599 2.54 -5.30 10.25
N GLY A 600 1.59 -4.85 11.09
CA GLY A 600 0.30 -4.39 10.59
C GLY A 600 0.42 -3.16 9.69
N VAL A 601 1.31 -2.22 10.01
CA VAL A 601 1.59 -1.05 9.17
C VAL A 601 2.18 -1.47 7.81
N ILE A 602 3.16 -2.39 7.82
CA ILE A 602 3.75 -2.91 6.57
C ILE A 602 2.68 -3.57 5.69
N LEU A 603 1.76 -4.34 6.29
CA LEU A 603 0.66 -4.97 5.57
C LEU A 603 -0.34 -3.94 5.02
N ASN A 604 -0.62 -2.86 5.75
CA ASN A 604 -1.48 -1.78 5.29
C ASN A 604 -0.88 -1.07 4.06
N ASP A 605 0.41 -0.74 4.12
CA ASP A 605 1.14 -0.13 3.00
C ASP A 605 1.20 -1.07 1.78
N GLY A 606 1.42 -2.37 2.02
CA GLY A 606 1.42 -3.39 0.98
C GLY A 606 0.06 -3.59 0.32
N GLN A 607 -1.05 -3.46 1.05
CA GLN A 607 -2.41 -3.63 0.53
C GLN A 607 -2.70 -2.71 -0.66
N GLN A 608 -2.22 -1.47 -0.60
CA GLN A 608 -2.41 -0.48 -1.67
C GLN A 608 -1.65 -0.83 -2.96
N GLN A 609 -0.74 -1.81 -2.90
CA GLN A 609 0.16 -2.14 -4.00
C GLN A 609 -0.22 -3.44 -4.72
N ILE A 610 -1.30 -4.10 -4.31
CA ILE A 610 -1.79 -5.35 -4.94
C ILE A 610 -2.09 -5.12 -6.42
N PHE A 611 -2.84 -4.07 -6.74
CA PHE A 611 -3.24 -3.76 -8.11
C PHE A 611 -2.06 -3.31 -8.99
N SER A 612 -0.97 -2.83 -8.37
CA SER A 612 0.29 -2.47 -9.04
C SER A 612 1.23 -3.67 -9.26
N GLY A 613 0.80 -4.88 -8.90
CA GLY A 613 1.57 -6.13 -9.07
C GLY A 613 2.65 -6.38 -8.02
N ASN A 614 2.77 -5.53 -6.98
CA ASN A 614 3.84 -5.65 -5.97
C ASN A 614 3.45 -6.61 -4.84
N LEU A 615 3.11 -7.86 -5.18
CA LEU A 615 2.53 -8.82 -4.23
C LEU A 615 3.47 -9.23 -3.09
N TRP A 616 4.78 -9.14 -3.29
CA TRP A 616 5.78 -9.49 -2.27
C TRP A 616 5.65 -8.64 -1.00
N LEU A 617 5.16 -7.40 -1.14
CA LEU A 617 4.92 -6.47 -0.03
C LEU A 617 3.91 -7.00 0.99
N ILE A 618 3.04 -7.93 0.59
CA ILE A 618 2.05 -8.56 1.47
C ILE A 618 2.44 -10.00 1.78
N ILE A 619 2.91 -10.74 0.78
CA ILE A 619 3.20 -12.17 0.92
C ILE A 619 4.25 -12.42 2.00
N PHE A 620 5.39 -11.71 1.96
CA PHE A 620 6.47 -11.94 2.92
C PHE A 620 6.07 -11.58 4.36
N PRO A 621 5.52 -10.39 4.66
CA PRO A 621 5.08 -10.08 6.03
C PRO A 621 3.98 -11.04 6.50
N THR A 622 3.05 -11.44 5.64
CA THR A 622 1.96 -12.37 6.00
C THR A 622 2.49 -13.76 6.36
N ILE A 623 3.47 -14.28 5.62
CA ILE A 623 4.12 -15.56 5.94
C ILE A 623 4.81 -15.48 7.31
N ILE A 624 5.53 -14.39 7.58
CA ILE A 624 6.22 -14.19 8.85
C ILE A 624 5.23 -14.11 10.02
N VAL A 625 4.13 -13.36 9.89
CA VAL A 625 3.07 -13.32 10.91
C VAL A 625 2.43 -14.69 11.09
N SER A 626 2.18 -15.42 10.01
CA SER A 626 1.58 -16.76 10.09
C SER A 626 2.49 -17.72 10.88
N ILE A 627 3.79 -17.73 10.61
CA ILE A 627 4.76 -18.54 11.35
C ILE A 627 4.80 -18.10 12.82
N LEU A 628 4.82 -16.78 13.09
CA LEU A 628 4.78 -16.24 14.44
C LEU A 628 3.54 -16.74 15.20
N MET A 629 2.37 -16.65 14.59
CA MET A 629 1.11 -17.02 15.22
C MET A 629 1.01 -18.53 15.48
N ILE A 630 1.44 -19.35 14.52
CA ILE A 630 1.48 -20.82 14.68
C ILE A 630 2.43 -21.20 15.82
N THR A 631 3.64 -20.65 15.83
CA THR A 631 4.65 -20.99 16.84
C THR A 631 4.25 -20.52 18.23
N PHE A 632 3.67 -19.32 18.37
CA PHE A 632 3.12 -18.86 19.65
C PHE A 632 1.94 -19.70 20.13
N ASN A 633 1.02 -20.09 19.25
CA ASN A 633 -0.13 -20.92 19.63
C ASN A 633 0.35 -22.29 20.13
N MET A 634 1.28 -22.91 19.41
CA MET A 634 1.90 -24.18 19.80
C MET A 634 2.67 -24.04 21.11
N PHE A 635 3.50 -23.01 21.26
CA PHE A 635 4.22 -22.70 22.50
C PHE A 635 3.27 -22.47 23.68
N GLY A 636 2.16 -21.77 23.45
CA GLY A 636 1.15 -21.52 24.45
C GLY A 636 0.48 -22.82 24.91
N ASN A 637 -0.04 -23.63 23.98
CA ASN A 637 -0.65 -24.92 24.33
C ASN A 637 0.33 -25.84 25.08
N ALA A 638 1.58 -25.89 24.61
CA ALA A 638 2.66 -26.60 25.26
C ALA A 638 2.87 -26.17 26.71
N LEU A 639 2.96 -24.85 26.93
CA LEU A 639 3.16 -24.27 28.25
C LEU A 639 1.96 -24.52 29.17
N ARG A 640 0.74 -24.43 28.63
CA ARG A 640 -0.50 -24.73 29.36
C ARG A 640 -0.52 -26.18 29.83
N ASP A 641 -0.18 -27.11 28.96
CA ASP A 641 -0.22 -28.54 29.25
C ASP A 641 0.89 -28.91 30.25
N ALA A 642 2.09 -28.35 30.08
CA ALA A 642 3.21 -28.50 31.00
C ALA A 642 2.91 -27.99 32.42
N LEU A 643 2.17 -26.88 32.53
CA LEU A 643 1.78 -26.26 33.78
C LEU A 643 0.47 -26.80 34.35
N ASN A 644 -0.26 -27.68 33.65
CA ASN A 644 -1.50 -28.23 34.18
C ASN A 644 -1.24 -29.18 35.37
N PRO A 645 -1.71 -28.87 36.59
CA PRO A 645 -1.47 -29.72 37.77
C PRO A 645 -2.24 -31.04 37.75
N GLN A 646 -3.31 -31.14 36.94
CA GLN A 646 -4.14 -32.34 36.85
C GLN A 646 -3.50 -33.45 36.01
N LEU A 647 -2.56 -33.12 35.13
CA LEU A 647 -1.78 -34.08 34.33
C LEU A 647 -0.59 -34.66 35.11
N ARG A 648 -0.61 -34.59 36.45
CA ARG A 648 0.48 -35.05 37.31
C ARG A 648 0.19 -36.48 37.74
N GLY A 649 1.02 -37.43 37.30
CA GLY A 649 0.91 -38.86 37.63
C GLY A 649 -0.02 -39.68 36.73
N SER A 650 -0.50 -39.14 35.62
CA SER A 650 -1.29 -39.86 34.60
C SER A 650 -0.43 -40.54 33.51
N GLU A 651 0.89 -40.61 33.71
CA GLU A 651 1.84 -41.28 32.83
C GLU A 651 2.68 -42.30 33.59
#